data_AF-A0A5Q4BF31-F1
#
_entry.id   AF-A0A5Q4BF31-F1
#
_cell.length_a   1.000
_cell.length_b   1.000
_cell.length_c   1.000
_cell.angle_alpha   90.00
_cell.angle_beta   90.00
_cell.angle_gamma   90.00
#
_symmetry.space_group_name_H-M   'P 1'
#
loop_
_entity.id
_entity.type
_entity.pdbx_description
1 polymer ?
#
loop_
_entity_poly.entity_id
_entity_poly.type
_entity_poly.pdbx_seq_one_letter_code
_entity_poly.pdbx_strand_id
1 'polypeptide(L)'
;MASTAVLASPVAPDSSFNWKNTEYVLTFGDSYTFVQGTEGRWAYSFIGSQLNIAFTPEQLLGDRIVPGQNTSSAGGPNWVQELTGCREGHPRDCDRQLWGFAYAGADISTTLYVKGSPASQLNPAHLPNTSMIKTYNEAVNQTARAFSDKHPGATALVFDTYGWLTRVLDDAAAYGITNTTSFCPQYKAWDIETDYAAYGCRPIGEYFWYNSGHITYTAHRALAGPVDEFLAEKSVVGRCGGGNRTESAWPVGDAMMLPLLLSGLVGLAAAQFPPTPEGIKLLKSKFHQNVTISYKEPGICETTPGVKSYAGYVHLPPGTLDDVDGEAQDYPINTSDLGLSQSSHHTFFWFFEARKAPENAPLAIWLNGGPGGSSIMGLLEENGPCFVNGDSRTTRLNPWSWNNEVNLLYIDQPTQVGFSYDTPTNITIHEALDPDLGPGMHMYPADLGDGGPLPEAGNYTYRYGTASSQETSRTANTTAHAAHALWHFAQTWFFEFPGHRPADDRVSLWAESYGGHYAPGIFRHFQAQNERIRDGSSAERNARYVHLDTLGIVNGLIDLAVQGESWITFPYNNTRTFHLLKTYGIRVFNQSIHDRLLHNWTRPDGCRDLVLGCQAALKEHGPLVAKGVKTNATEACWLFREERSRTAGGGHWYDIGHDRNDPFPAPHMYGYLTEGEVLSSLGVSVNYSESGGAVGRGFSQTFDMILGGFGESIGYLLDNGVKVHMM
;
A
#
# COMPACT_ATOMS: atom_id res chain seq x y z
N MET A 1 54.37 27.42 -40.04
CA MET A 1 54.83 26.29 -39.19
C MET A 1 53.80 26.15 -38.08
N ALA A 2 53.10 25.04 -37.84
CA ALA A 2 52.91 23.79 -38.54
C ALA A 2 51.49 23.34 -38.15
N SER A 3 50.60 23.20 -39.14
CA SER A 3 49.34 22.47 -38.99
C SER A 3 49.67 21.00 -39.16
N THR A 4 49.43 20.18 -38.14
CA THR A 4 49.49 18.72 -38.26
C THR A 4 48.10 18.18 -38.49
N ALA A 5 47.93 17.61 -39.69
CA ALA A 5 46.80 16.83 -40.11
C ALA A 5 46.64 15.55 -39.28
N VAL A 6 45.39 15.16 -39.04
CA VAL A 6 45.03 13.77 -38.76
C VAL A 6 44.01 13.34 -39.81
N LEU A 7 44.29 12.19 -40.39
CA LEU A 7 43.63 11.53 -41.51
C LEU A 7 42.18 11.16 -41.19
N ALA A 8 41.33 11.23 -42.23
CA ALA A 8 39.96 10.74 -42.22
C ALA A 8 39.90 9.20 -42.20
N SER A 9 39.00 8.67 -41.35
CA SER A 9 38.31 7.37 -41.48
C SER A 9 37.32 7.18 -40.31
N PRO A 10 36.21 6.45 -40.48
CA PRO A 10 35.24 6.46 -41.57
C PRO A 10 33.88 7.04 -41.11
N VAL A 11 32.99 7.27 -42.06
CA VAL A 11 31.56 7.56 -41.86
C VAL A 11 30.96 6.52 -40.90
N ALA A 12 30.22 6.97 -39.88
CA ALA A 12 29.44 6.09 -38.99
C ALA A 12 28.54 5.19 -39.84
N PRO A 13 28.38 3.89 -39.51
CA PRO A 13 27.59 3.00 -40.34
C PRO A 13 26.13 3.47 -40.32
N ASP A 14 25.57 3.71 -41.51
CA ASP A 14 24.13 3.78 -41.72
C ASP A 14 23.50 2.54 -41.06
N SER A 15 22.59 2.78 -40.12
CA SER A 15 21.99 1.76 -39.27
C SER A 15 21.01 0.88 -40.06
N SER A 16 21.52 -0.16 -40.72
CA SER A 16 20.66 -1.08 -41.47
C SER A 16 20.02 -2.11 -40.54
N PHE A 17 18.69 -2.10 -40.41
CA PHE A 17 17.94 -3.09 -39.63
C PHE A 17 17.88 -4.44 -40.36
N ASN A 18 18.17 -5.57 -39.70
CA ASN A 18 18.08 -6.89 -40.34
C ASN A 18 17.45 -7.92 -39.40
N TRP A 19 16.23 -8.38 -39.74
CA TRP A 19 15.50 -9.40 -38.98
C TRP A 19 16.30 -10.67 -38.65
N LYS A 20 17.28 -11.07 -39.47
CA LYS A 20 18.11 -12.26 -39.20
C LYS A 20 19.21 -12.04 -38.16
N ASN A 21 19.67 -10.80 -38.00
CA ASN A 21 20.78 -10.45 -37.13
C ASN A 21 20.33 -9.66 -35.89
N THR A 22 19.05 -9.31 -35.82
CA THR A 22 18.45 -8.63 -34.67
C THR A 22 18.02 -9.67 -33.64
N GLU A 23 18.63 -9.62 -32.46
CA GLU A 23 18.32 -10.54 -31.36
C GLU A 23 17.04 -10.14 -30.62
N TYR A 24 16.87 -8.83 -30.37
CA TYR A 24 15.69 -8.27 -29.70
C TYR A 24 15.20 -7.03 -30.42
N VAL A 25 13.89 -6.86 -30.49
CA VAL A 25 13.28 -5.58 -30.91
C VAL A 25 12.46 -5.02 -29.76
N LEU A 26 12.77 -3.79 -29.36
CA LEU A 26 12.07 -3.04 -28.31
C LEU A 26 11.34 -1.89 -28.99
N THR A 27 10.02 -1.80 -28.78
CA THR A 27 9.18 -0.77 -29.40
C THR A 27 8.54 0.09 -28.32
N PHE A 28 8.43 1.39 -28.59
CA PHE A 28 7.82 2.36 -27.68
C PHE A 28 6.69 3.08 -28.43
N GLY A 29 5.44 2.96 -27.99
CA GLY A 29 4.29 3.47 -28.76
C GLY A 29 2.93 3.39 -28.06
N ASP A 30 1.86 3.62 -28.82
CA ASP A 30 0.49 3.42 -28.36
C ASP A 30 0.18 1.91 -28.29
N SER A 31 -0.31 1.50 -27.12
CA SER A 31 -0.56 0.11 -26.73
C SER A 31 0.69 -0.75 -26.56
N TYR A 32 0.62 -1.63 -25.57
CA TYR A 32 1.66 -2.57 -25.15
C TYR A 32 1.14 -4.01 -25.31
N THR A 33 2.06 -4.98 -25.31
CA THR A 33 1.69 -6.41 -25.26
C THR A 33 1.48 -6.82 -23.82
N PHE A 34 0.32 -7.40 -23.48
CA PHE A 34 0.09 -7.92 -22.14
C PHE A 34 0.93 -9.18 -21.90
N VAL A 35 1.77 -9.12 -20.88
CA VAL A 35 2.62 -10.21 -20.40
C VAL A 35 2.44 -10.33 -18.89
N GLN A 36 2.63 -11.51 -18.32
CA GLN A 36 2.36 -11.74 -16.88
C GLN A 36 3.22 -10.88 -15.92
N GLY A 37 4.32 -10.30 -16.41
CA GLY A 37 5.25 -9.51 -15.59
C GLY A 37 6.01 -10.38 -14.58
N THR A 38 7.03 -9.81 -13.95
CA THR A 38 7.93 -10.51 -13.01
C THR A 38 7.26 -11.03 -11.74
N GLU A 39 6.02 -10.59 -11.47
CA GLU A 39 5.19 -11.03 -10.33
C GLU A 39 4.06 -11.99 -10.75
N GLY A 40 4.00 -12.41 -12.02
CA GLY A 40 3.03 -13.39 -12.52
C GLY A 40 1.58 -12.87 -12.61
N ARG A 41 1.36 -11.57 -12.53
CA ARG A 41 0.02 -10.95 -12.48
C ARG A 41 -0.64 -10.93 -13.87
N TRP A 42 -1.89 -11.38 -13.92
CA TRP A 42 -2.62 -11.63 -15.17
C TRP A 42 -3.15 -10.36 -15.88
N ALA A 43 -3.17 -9.18 -15.23
CA ALA A 43 -3.74 -7.93 -15.76
C ALA A 43 -2.75 -6.75 -15.76
N TYR A 44 -1.45 -7.01 -15.58
CA TYR A 44 -0.45 -5.95 -15.53
C TYR A 44 0.23 -5.78 -16.89
N SER A 45 0.36 -4.52 -17.27
CA SER A 45 0.70 -4.08 -18.63
C SER A 45 2.16 -3.75 -18.86
N PHE A 46 3.00 -3.87 -17.84
CA PHE A 46 4.36 -3.38 -17.88
C PHE A 46 5.34 -4.49 -17.54
N ILE A 47 6.48 -4.46 -18.22
CA ILE A 47 7.60 -5.35 -17.98
C ILE A 47 8.30 -4.85 -16.70
N GLY A 48 8.25 -5.65 -15.64
CA GLY A 48 8.56 -5.25 -14.26
C GLY A 48 7.30 -5.00 -13.42
N SER A 49 7.45 -4.66 -12.15
CA SER A 49 6.33 -4.19 -11.32
C SER A 49 6.32 -2.67 -11.23
N GLN A 50 5.18 -2.05 -10.91
CA GLN A 50 5.10 -0.59 -10.71
C GLN A 50 6.05 -0.09 -9.60
N LEU A 51 6.53 -1.02 -8.77
CA LEU A 51 7.45 -0.83 -7.65
C LEU A 51 8.90 -1.17 -8.02
N ASN A 52 9.14 -1.86 -9.14
CA ASN A 52 10.46 -2.21 -9.64
C ASN A 52 10.48 -2.36 -11.17
N ILE A 53 10.98 -1.32 -11.85
CA ILE A 53 11.11 -1.26 -13.31
C ILE A 53 12.37 -1.96 -13.85
N ALA A 54 13.22 -2.50 -12.97
CA ALA A 54 14.43 -3.22 -13.36
C ALA A 54 14.16 -4.71 -13.48
N PHE A 55 14.57 -5.30 -14.60
CA PHE A 55 14.37 -6.72 -14.91
C PHE A 55 15.58 -7.26 -15.68
N THR A 56 15.83 -8.57 -15.60
CA THR A 56 16.84 -9.25 -16.41
C THR A 56 16.25 -9.74 -17.73
N PRO A 57 17.07 -10.02 -18.76
CA PRO A 57 16.61 -10.67 -19.99
C PRO A 57 15.90 -12.01 -19.74
N GLU A 58 16.33 -12.80 -18.74
CA GLU A 58 15.70 -14.07 -18.40
C GLU A 58 14.32 -13.89 -17.79
N GLN A 59 14.15 -12.87 -16.94
CA GLN A 59 12.85 -12.47 -16.40
C GLN A 59 11.95 -11.98 -17.52
N LEU A 60 12.46 -11.08 -18.36
CA LEU A 60 11.78 -10.55 -19.55
C LEU A 60 11.29 -11.68 -20.46
N LEU A 61 12.19 -12.55 -20.92
CA LEU A 61 11.88 -13.63 -21.84
C LEU A 61 11.10 -14.78 -21.19
N GLY A 62 10.99 -14.81 -19.86
CA GLY A 62 10.27 -15.81 -19.08
C GLY A 62 8.79 -15.49 -18.83
N ASP A 63 8.36 -14.25 -19.05
CA ASP A 63 6.96 -13.87 -18.86
C ASP A 63 6.08 -14.41 -19.99
N ARG A 64 4.89 -14.91 -19.67
CA ARG A 64 3.99 -15.50 -20.68
C ARG A 64 3.13 -14.42 -21.33
N ILE A 65 3.06 -14.41 -22.66
CA ILE A 65 1.98 -13.77 -23.43
C ILE A 65 0.72 -14.62 -23.24
N VAL A 66 -0.33 -14.02 -22.68
CA VAL A 66 -1.55 -14.72 -22.29
C VAL A 66 -2.58 -14.70 -23.44
N PRO A 67 -3.02 -15.86 -23.99
CA PRO A 67 -4.06 -15.92 -25.01
C PRO A 67 -5.47 -15.77 -24.42
N GLY A 68 -6.41 -15.28 -25.24
CA GLY A 68 -7.86 -15.33 -24.94
C GLY A 68 -8.44 -14.18 -24.12
N GLN A 69 -7.61 -13.23 -23.70
CA GLN A 69 -8.07 -11.90 -23.28
C GLN A 69 -7.40 -10.91 -24.21
N ASN A 70 -8.17 -10.14 -24.98
CA ASN A 70 -7.79 -8.88 -25.61
C ASN A 70 -6.31 -8.49 -25.37
N THR A 71 -5.39 -9.04 -26.18
CA THR A 71 -3.97 -9.24 -25.82
C THR A 71 -3.13 -7.95 -25.71
N SER A 72 -3.80 -6.81 -25.79
CA SER A 72 -3.29 -5.46 -25.58
C SER A 72 -4.41 -4.55 -25.04
N SER A 73 -4.06 -3.35 -24.61
CA SER A 73 -5.02 -2.31 -24.19
C SER A 73 -6.02 -1.88 -25.29
N ALA A 74 -5.90 -2.44 -26.51
CA ALA A 74 -6.72 -2.18 -27.69
C ALA A 74 -7.83 -3.21 -27.95
N GLY A 75 -8.01 -4.19 -27.06
CA GLY A 75 -9.06 -5.18 -27.26
C GLY A 75 -8.66 -6.38 -28.14
N GLY A 76 -7.37 -6.66 -28.31
CA GLY A 76 -6.89 -7.71 -29.23
C GLY A 76 -5.39 -7.58 -29.53
N PRO A 77 -4.86 -8.24 -30.58
CA PRO A 77 -3.46 -8.11 -30.96
C PRO A 77 -3.09 -6.68 -31.32
N ASN A 78 -1.95 -6.21 -30.80
CA ASN A 78 -1.37 -4.93 -31.23
C ASN A 78 -0.51 -5.11 -32.50
N TRP A 79 -0.06 -3.99 -33.09
CA TRP A 79 0.74 -4.00 -34.33
C TRP A 79 2.05 -4.80 -34.18
N VAL A 80 2.62 -4.83 -32.98
CA VAL A 80 3.83 -5.59 -32.61
C VAL A 80 3.61 -7.11 -32.69
N GLN A 81 2.48 -7.60 -32.17
CA GLN A 81 2.11 -9.01 -32.24
C GLN A 81 1.72 -9.43 -33.67
N GLU A 82 1.13 -8.52 -34.44
CA GLU A 82 0.82 -8.73 -35.86
C GLU A 82 2.10 -8.80 -36.72
N LEU A 83 3.11 -7.97 -36.44
CA LEU A 83 4.42 -8.00 -37.13
C LEU A 83 5.22 -9.28 -36.90
N THR A 84 5.12 -9.88 -35.72
CA THR A 84 5.99 -10.99 -35.30
C THR A 84 5.31 -12.35 -35.35
N GLY A 85 3.97 -12.38 -35.34
CA GLY A 85 3.20 -13.61 -35.17
C GLY A 85 3.21 -14.18 -33.75
N CYS A 86 3.91 -13.53 -32.81
CA CYS A 86 4.07 -13.97 -31.42
C CYS A 86 2.85 -13.51 -30.58
N ARG A 87 1.81 -14.36 -30.49
CA ARG A 87 0.51 -14.00 -29.88
C ARG A 87 0.21 -14.67 -28.54
N GLU A 88 0.97 -15.69 -28.16
CA GLU A 88 0.80 -16.46 -26.93
C GLU A 88 2.09 -17.21 -26.56
N GLY A 89 2.18 -17.70 -25.32
CA GLY A 89 3.35 -18.46 -24.86
C GLY A 89 4.48 -17.56 -24.37
N HIS A 90 5.68 -18.10 -24.13
CA HIS A 90 6.80 -17.28 -23.67
C HIS A 90 7.50 -16.64 -24.87
N PRO A 91 7.86 -15.35 -24.81
CA PRO A 91 8.54 -14.71 -25.93
C PRO A 91 9.91 -15.29 -26.26
N ARG A 92 10.57 -16.00 -25.32
CA ARG A 92 11.76 -16.83 -25.64
C ARG A 92 11.49 -17.89 -26.71
N ASP A 93 10.27 -18.38 -26.79
CA ASP A 93 9.87 -19.47 -27.67
C ASP A 93 9.37 -18.96 -29.03
N CYS A 94 9.27 -17.64 -29.22
CA CYS A 94 8.85 -17.05 -30.48
C CYS A 94 10.02 -16.97 -31.47
N ASP A 95 9.73 -17.26 -32.74
CA ASP A 95 10.69 -17.16 -33.86
C ASP A 95 11.34 -15.77 -33.96
N ARG A 96 10.62 -14.73 -33.53
CA ARG A 96 11.10 -13.35 -33.39
C ARG A 96 10.74 -12.82 -32.01
N GLN A 97 11.76 -12.54 -31.20
CA GLN A 97 11.59 -12.02 -29.84
C GLN A 97 11.40 -10.49 -29.90
N LEU A 98 10.16 -10.00 -29.71
CA LEU A 98 9.81 -8.59 -29.83
C LEU A 98 8.88 -8.13 -28.70
N TRP A 99 9.10 -6.92 -28.20
CA TRP A 99 8.37 -6.36 -27.07
C TRP A 99 7.82 -4.95 -27.35
N GLY A 100 6.57 -4.72 -26.94
CA GLY A 100 5.90 -3.42 -26.98
C GLY A 100 5.81 -2.80 -25.60
N PHE A 101 6.54 -1.72 -25.38
CA PHE A 101 6.47 -0.88 -24.18
C PHE A 101 5.56 0.31 -24.46
N ALA A 102 4.62 0.60 -23.56
CA ALA A 102 4.05 1.94 -23.50
C ALA A 102 5.01 2.83 -22.72
N TYR A 103 5.51 3.88 -23.35
CA TYR A 103 6.07 5.01 -22.61
C TYR A 103 5.03 6.12 -22.60
N ALA A 104 4.87 6.79 -21.45
CA ALA A 104 3.91 7.87 -21.27
C ALA A 104 4.11 8.95 -22.35
N GLY A 105 3.23 8.90 -23.34
CA GLY A 105 3.24 9.71 -24.56
C GLY A 105 2.10 9.34 -25.50
N ALA A 106 1.46 8.18 -25.29
CA ALA A 106 0.21 7.78 -25.92
C ALA A 106 -1.02 7.83 -25.00
N ASP A 107 -0.89 8.33 -23.76
CA ASP A 107 -2.02 9.09 -23.22
C ASP A 107 -2.02 10.36 -24.06
N ILE A 108 -2.82 10.35 -25.12
CA ILE A 108 -3.14 11.57 -25.86
C ILE A 108 -3.67 12.47 -24.77
N SER A 109 -2.87 13.46 -24.35
CA SER A 109 -3.39 14.53 -23.49
C SER A 109 -4.77 14.88 -24.02
N THR A 110 -5.76 15.10 -23.17
CA THR A 110 -7.11 15.58 -23.59
C THR A 110 -7.08 16.96 -24.27
N THR A 111 -5.91 17.36 -24.76
CA THR A 111 -5.60 18.57 -25.49
C THR A 111 -4.91 18.27 -26.84
N LEU A 112 -4.52 17.03 -27.16
CA LEU A 112 -3.84 16.67 -28.42
C LEU A 112 -4.86 16.16 -29.45
N TYR A 113 -5.02 16.90 -30.56
CA TYR A 113 -5.99 16.57 -31.62
C TYR A 113 -5.43 15.55 -32.62
N VAL A 114 -6.03 14.36 -32.65
CA VAL A 114 -6.03 13.49 -33.83
C VAL A 114 -7.37 13.70 -34.55
N LYS A 115 -7.36 13.80 -35.88
CA LYS A 115 -8.58 14.02 -36.67
C LYS A 115 -9.58 12.88 -36.43
N GLY A 116 -10.70 13.15 -35.77
CA GLY A 116 -11.71 12.12 -35.42
C GLY A 116 -11.71 11.68 -33.94
N SER A 117 -10.91 12.28 -33.06
CA SER A 117 -11.02 12.02 -31.61
C SER A 117 -12.43 12.28 -31.05
N PRO A 118 -12.92 11.50 -30.05
CA PRO A 118 -14.23 11.71 -29.44
C PRO A 118 -14.42 13.13 -28.91
N ALA A 119 -15.59 13.73 -29.19
CA ALA A 119 -15.90 15.14 -28.89
C ALA A 119 -15.78 15.51 -27.40
N SER A 120 -15.87 14.54 -26.49
CA SER A 120 -15.73 14.73 -25.04
C SER A 120 -14.32 15.07 -24.58
N GLN A 121 -13.32 15.03 -25.47
CA GLN A 121 -11.91 15.30 -25.15
C GLN A 121 -11.33 16.52 -25.85
N LEU A 122 -12.13 17.37 -26.50
CA LEU A 122 -11.61 18.55 -27.18
C LEU A 122 -11.68 19.76 -26.26
N ASN A 123 -10.54 20.21 -25.72
CA ASN A 123 -10.39 21.58 -25.23
C ASN A 123 -9.82 22.47 -26.36
N PRO A 124 -10.65 23.29 -27.03
CA PRO A 124 -10.21 24.08 -28.19
C PRO A 124 -9.11 25.08 -27.84
N ALA A 125 -8.96 25.45 -26.57
CA ALA A 125 -7.99 26.45 -26.13
C ALA A 125 -6.56 25.89 -25.99
N HIS A 126 -6.35 24.57 -26.08
CA HIS A 126 -5.07 23.92 -25.73
C HIS A 126 -4.55 22.95 -26.80
N LEU A 127 -5.00 23.07 -28.05
CA LEU A 127 -4.52 22.23 -29.15
C LEU A 127 -3.07 22.56 -29.51
N PRO A 128 -2.15 21.59 -29.59
CA PRO A 128 -0.79 21.83 -30.06
C PRO A 128 -0.81 22.23 -31.53
N ASN A 129 -0.06 23.27 -31.85
CA ASN A 129 0.08 23.73 -33.22
C ASN A 129 1.13 22.91 -33.99
N THR A 130 1.16 23.06 -35.31
CA THR A 130 2.10 22.36 -36.21
C THR A 130 3.57 22.58 -35.82
N SER A 131 3.92 23.72 -35.23
CA SER A 131 5.28 24.00 -34.76
C SER A 131 5.66 23.16 -33.54
N MET A 132 4.73 22.93 -32.61
CA MET A 132 4.95 22.10 -31.42
C MET A 132 5.16 20.64 -31.82
N ILE A 133 4.33 20.12 -32.74
CA ILE A 133 4.46 18.75 -33.27
C ILE A 133 5.80 18.57 -33.99
N LYS A 134 6.19 19.56 -34.82
CA LYS A 134 7.48 19.54 -35.50
C LYS A 134 8.65 19.53 -34.51
N THR A 135 8.61 20.37 -33.48
CA THR A 135 9.65 20.45 -32.44
C THR A 135 9.75 19.13 -31.66
N TYR A 136 8.61 18.51 -31.33
CA TYR A 136 8.58 17.21 -30.67
C TYR A 136 9.20 16.11 -31.55
N ASN A 137 8.80 16.03 -32.82
CA ASN A 137 9.35 15.05 -33.76
C ASN A 137 10.85 15.24 -34.00
N GLU A 138 11.35 16.48 -34.01
CA GLU A 138 12.78 16.78 -34.09
C GLU A 138 13.53 16.30 -32.84
N ALA A 139 12.97 16.52 -31.64
CA ALA A 139 13.56 16.06 -30.39
C ALA A 139 13.62 14.53 -30.28
N VAL A 140 12.55 13.84 -30.69
CA VAL A 140 12.51 12.36 -30.73
C VAL A 140 13.58 11.82 -31.69
N ASN A 141 13.69 12.39 -32.88
CA ASN A 141 14.71 11.99 -33.86
C ASN A 141 16.14 12.26 -33.37
N GLN A 142 16.39 13.39 -32.73
CA GLN A 142 17.72 13.70 -32.16
C GLN A 142 18.08 12.73 -31.04
N THR A 143 17.12 12.40 -30.18
CA THR A 143 17.32 11.46 -29.07
C THR A 143 17.61 10.05 -29.57
N ALA A 144 16.87 9.57 -30.57
CA ALA A 144 17.09 8.25 -31.17
C ALA A 144 18.49 8.13 -31.81
N ARG A 145 18.95 9.20 -32.50
CA ARG A 145 20.31 9.25 -33.06
C ARG A 145 21.37 9.21 -31.97
N ALA A 146 21.26 10.09 -30.97
CA ALA A 146 22.20 10.15 -29.86
C ALA A 146 22.27 8.83 -29.07
N PHE A 147 21.14 8.13 -28.93
CA PHE A 147 21.11 6.80 -28.33
C PHE A 147 21.90 5.78 -29.17
N SER A 148 21.64 5.71 -30.48
CA SER A 148 22.35 4.79 -31.38
C SER A 148 23.86 5.06 -31.40
N ASP A 149 24.25 6.33 -31.43
CA ASP A 149 25.66 6.75 -31.41
C ASP A 149 26.38 6.31 -30.11
N LYS A 150 25.68 6.35 -28.98
CA LYS A 150 26.21 5.99 -27.66
C LYS A 150 26.20 4.47 -27.42
N HIS A 151 25.37 3.74 -28.14
CA HIS A 151 25.14 2.31 -27.94
C HIS A 151 25.36 1.54 -29.25
N PRO A 152 26.62 1.23 -29.63
CA PRO A 152 26.95 0.63 -30.93
C PRO A 152 26.36 -0.77 -31.18
N GLY A 153 25.81 -1.43 -30.15
CA GLY A 153 25.06 -2.68 -30.27
C GLY A 153 23.55 -2.51 -30.40
N ALA A 154 23.02 -1.28 -30.44
CA ALA A 154 21.60 -0.98 -30.51
C ALA A 154 21.30 0.03 -31.62
N THR A 155 20.22 -0.20 -32.37
CA THR A 155 19.74 0.70 -33.41
C THR A 155 18.37 1.25 -33.02
N ALA A 156 18.24 2.58 -32.91
CA ALA A 156 16.97 3.24 -32.67
C ALA A 156 16.39 3.82 -33.98
N LEU A 157 15.14 3.45 -34.29
CA LEU A 157 14.40 3.90 -35.47
C LEU A 157 13.11 4.60 -35.02
N VAL A 158 12.71 5.65 -35.75
CA VAL A 158 11.50 6.44 -35.45
C VAL A 158 10.55 6.35 -36.64
N PHE A 159 9.31 5.90 -36.37
CA PHE A 159 8.23 5.81 -37.36
C PHE A 159 7.19 6.91 -37.12
N ASP A 160 6.70 7.54 -38.18
CA ASP A 160 5.67 8.59 -38.09
C ASP A 160 4.26 7.98 -38.02
N THR A 161 3.90 7.51 -36.81
CA THR A 161 2.59 6.92 -36.54
C THR A 161 1.46 7.93 -36.73
N TYR A 162 1.66 9.21 -36.39
CA TYR A 162 0.64 10.26 -36.50
C TYR A 162 0.24 10.50 -37.97
N GLY A 163 1.23 10.67 -38.84
CA GLY A 163 0.99 10.87 -40.26
C GLY A 163 0.30 9.66 -40.91
N TRP A 164 0.63 8.46 -40.44
CA TRP A 164 -0.01 7.23 -40.92
C TRP A 164 -1.46 7.06 -40.42
N LEU A 165 -1.72 7.21 -39.12
CA LEU A 165 -3.07 7.08 -38.55
C LEU A 165 -4.03 8.12 -39.15
N THR A 166 -3.53 9.32 -39.46
CA THR A 166 -4.32 10.36 -40.16
C THR A 166 -4.80 9.88 -41.52
N ARG A 167 -3.99 9.12 -42.27
CA ARG A 167 -4.41 8.54 -43.57
C ARG A 167 -5.44 7.43 -43.40
N VAL A 168 -5.33 6.61 -42.36
CA VAL A 168 -6.36 5.62 -42.04
C VAL A 168 -7.68 6.28 -41.70
N LEU A 169 -7.67 7.37 -40.94
CA LEU A 169 -8.87 8.11 -40.59
C LEU A 169 -9.52 8.80 -41.81
N ASP A 170 -8.72 9.18 -42.80
CA ASP A 170 -9.20 9.76 -44.07
C ASP A 170 -9.87 8.71 -44.99
N ASP A 171 -9.52 7.42 -44.85
CA ASP A 171 -10.06 6.31 -45.65
C ASP A 171 -10.40 5.08 -44.78
N ALA A 172 -11.08 5.30 -43.65
CA ALA A 172 -11.28 4.28 -42.63
C ALA A 172 -12.05 3.05 -43.13
N ALA A 173 -12.95 3.25 -44.08
CA ALA A 173 -13.76 2.19 -44.67
C ALA A 173 -12.91 1.14 -45.42
N ALA A 174 -11.79 1.54 -46.04
CA ALA A 174 -10.85 0.61 -46.69
C ALA A 174 -10.21 -0.38 -45.71
N TYR A 175 -10.20 -0.05 -44.42
CA TYR A 175 -9.65 -0.86 -43.34
C TYR A 175 -10.73 -1.57 -42.51
N GLY A 176 -11.99 -1.57 -42.96
CA GLY A 176 -13.11 -2.18 -42.23
C GLY A 176 -13.57 -1.38 -41.00
N ILE A 177 -13.16 -0.11 -40.90
CA ILE A 177 -13.51 0.79 -39.80
C ILE A 177 -14.67 1.68 -40.24
N THR A 178 -15.80 1.57 -39.55
CA THR A 178 -17.02 2.32 -39.87
C THR A 178 -17.32 3.44 -38.86
N ASN A 179 -16.71 3.38 -37.67
CA ASN A 179 -16.84 4.41 -36.65
C ASN A 179 -15.48 4.98 -36.26
N THR A 180 -15.19 6.20 -36.71
CA THR A 180 -13.92 6.90 -36.42
C THR A 180 -14.03 7.91 -35.30
N THR A 181 -15.23 8.17 -34.77
CA THR A 181 -15.52 9.34 -33.91
C THR A 181 -15.89 8.99 -32.47
N SER A 182 -16.19 7.72 -32.19
CA SER A 182 -16.55 7.26 -30.84
C SER A 182 -16.06 5.84 -30.58
N PHE A 183 -16.34 5.34 -29.37
CA PHE A 183 -16.07 3.97 -28.95
C PHE A 183 -17.32 3.39 -28.24
N CYS A 184 -17.37 2.08 -28.04
CA CYS A 184 -18.48 1.42 -27.33
C CYS A 184 -18.46 1.77 -25.82
N PRO A 185 -19.53 2.33 -25.22
CA PRO A 185 -19.53 2.68 -23.79
C PRO A 185 -19.30 1.49 -22.85
N GLN A 186 -19.70 0.29 -23.26
CA GLN A 186 -19.54 -0.97 -22.52
C GLN A 186 -18.38 -1.82 -23.06
N TYR A 187 -17.33 -1.20 -23.61
CA TYR A 187 -16.17 -1.89 -24.20
C TYR A 187 -15.44 -2.88 -23.26
N LYS A 188 -15.73 -2.82 -21.95
CA LYS A 188 -15.18 -3.72 -20.92
C LYS A 188 -16.06 -4.94 -20.61
N ALA A 189 -17.23 -5.07 -21.22
CA ALA A 189 -18.06 -6.25 -21.00
C ALA A 189 -17.30 -7.51 -21.43
N TRP A 190 -17.36 -8.55 -20.61
CA TRP A 190 -16.54 -9.76 -20.77
C TRP A 190 -16.87 -10.53 -22.06
N ASP A 191 -18.06 -10.34 -22.60
CA ASP A 191 -18.60 -10.92 -23.83
C ASP A 191 -18.74 -9.91 -24.97
N ILE A 192 -18.12 -8.73 -24.86
CA ILE A 192 -18.33 -7.61 -25.81
C ILE A 192 -17.99 -7.96 -27.26
N GLU A 193 -17.02 -8.84 -27.50
CA GLU A 193 -16.65 -9.28 -28.86
C GLU A 193 -17.75 -10.14 -29.50
N THR A 194 -18.55 -10.85 -28.70
CA THR A 194 -19.57 -11.80 -29.18
C THR A 194 -21.01 -11.29 -29.02
N ASP A 195 -21.28 -10.43 -28.03
CA ASP A 195 -22.62 -9.90 -27.71
C ASP A 195 -22.68 -8.37 -27.67
N TYR A 196 -21.90 -7.70 -28.53
CA TYR A 196 -21.90 -6.24 -28.66
C TYR A 196 -23.30 -5.63 -28.87
N ALA A 197 -24.21 -6.38 -29.51
CA ALA A 197 -25.57 -5.93 -29.79
C ALA A 197 -26.40 -5.73 -28.51
N ALA A 198 -26.22 -6.57 -27.48
CA ALA A 198 -26.88 -6.41 -26.19
C ALA A 198 -26.51 -5.10 -25.48
N TYR A 199 -25.33 -4.56 -25.80
CA TYR A 199 -24.83 -3.31 -25.24
C TYR A 199 -25.10 -2.08 -26.12
N GLY A 200 -25.87 -2.25 -27.21
CA GLY A 200 -26.11 -1.18 -28.18
C GLY A 200 -24.84 -0.75 -28.94
N CYS A 201 -23.85 -1.63 -28.99
CA CYS A 201 -22.59 -1.40 -29.68
C CYS A 201 -22.58 -2.09 -31.06
N ARG A 202 -21.58 -1.74 -31.88
CA ARG A 202 -21.21 -2.45 -33.11
C ARG A 202 -20.11 -3.47 -32.80
N PRO A 203 -19.75 -4.37 -33.74
CA PRO A 203 -18.54 -5.16 -33.58
C PRO A 203 -17.35 -4.26 -33.21
N ILE A 204 -16.59 -4.63 -32.18
CA ILE A 204 -15.50 -3.79 -31.67
C ILE A 204 -14.47 -3.47 -32.76
N GLY A 205 -14.20 -4.42 -33.66
CA GLY A 205 -13.31 -4.23 -34.81
C GLY A 205 -13.78 -3.18 -35.83
N GLU A 206 -15.04 -2.72 -35.80
CA GLU A 206 -15.53 -1.65 -36.68
C GLU A 206 -15.26 -0.23 -36.12
N TYR A 207 -14.84 -0.11 -34.86
CA TYR A 207 -14.44 1.16 -34.28
C TYR A 207 -12.96 1.42 -34.56
N PHE A 208 -12.60 2.69 -34.79
CA PHE A 208 -11.21 3.13 -34.75
C PHE A 208 -10.70 3.19 -33.32
N TRP A 209 -11.53 3.71 -32.41
CA TRP A 209 -11.23 3.89 -31.00
C TRP A 209 -11.79 2.73 -30.17
N TYR A 210 -10.93 2.04 -29.41
CA TYR A 210 -11.35 1.03 -28.43
C TYR A 210 -11.91 1.71 -27.18
N ASN A 211 -11.24 2.77 -26.73
CA ASN A 211 -11.70 3.66 -25.68
C ASN A 211 -11.15 5.07 -25.90
N SER A 212 -11.15 5.91 -24.87
CA SER A 212 -10.72 7.29 -24.95
C SER A 212 -9.21 7.52 -25.07
N GLY A 213 -8.39 6.46 -25.01
CA GLY A 213 -6.93 6.55 -25.13
C GLY A 213 -6.29 5.50 -26.07
N HIS A 214 -7.05 4.50 -26.52
CA HIS A 214 -6.52 3.40 -27.34
C HIS A 214 -7.29 3.22 -28.65
N ILE A 215 -6.56 2.96 -29.73
CA ILE A 215 -7.12 2.49 -31.00
C ILE A 215 -7.43 0.99 -30.92
N THR A 216 -8.32 0.47 -31.76
CA THR A 216 -8.70 -0.96 -31.76
C THR A 216 -7.66 -1.87 -32.41
N TYR A 217 -7.77 -3.18 -32.19
CA TYR A 217 -6.95 -4.19 -32.86
C TYR A 217 -7.00 -4.12 -34.40
N THR A 218 -8.10 -3.65 -34.99
CA THR A 218 -8.21 -3.43 -36.45
C THR A 218 -7.27 -2.32 -36.91
N ALA A 219 -7.22 -1.21 -36.18
CA ALA A 219 -6.31 -0.10 -36.47
C ALA A 219 -4.84 -0.51 -36.25
N HIS A 220 -4.56 -1.29 -35.20
CA HIS A 220 -3.26 -1.91 -34.94
C HIS A 220 -2.80 -2.83 -36.07
N ARG A 221 -3.68 -3.71 -36.56
CA ARG A 221 -3.37 -4.60 -37.69
C ARG A 221 -3.05 -3.82 -38.95
N ALA A 222 -3.79 -2.74 -39.22
CA ALA A 222 -3.52 -1.88 -40.36
C ALA A 222 -2.13 -1.20 -40.25
N LEU A 223 -1.65 -0.89 -39.03
CA LEU A 223 -0.36 -0.25 -38.78
C LEU A 223 0.82 -1.20 -39.00
N ALA A 224 0.66 -2.49 -38.74
CA ALA A 224 1.74 -3.48 -38.80
C ALA A 224 2.44 -3.52 -40.18
N GLY A 225 1.70 -3.63 -41.29
CA GLY A 225 2.29 -3.73 -42.63
C GLY A 225 3.21 -2.53 -42.99
N PRO A 226 2.74 -1.29 -42.86
CA PRO A 226 3.54 -0.07 -43.07
C PRO A 226 4.81 0.01 -42.20
N VAL A 227 4.75 -0.49 -40.96
CA VAL A 227 5.94 -0.57 -40.10
C VAL A 227 6.90 -1.64 -40.62
N ASP A 228 6.41 -2.78 -41.10
CA ASP A 228 7.27 -3.81 -41.72
C ASP A 228 7.95 -3.27 -42.99
N GLU A 229 7.22 -2.54 -43.83
CA GLU A 229 7.77 -1.86 -45.02
C GLU A 229 8.85 -0.85 -44.62
N PHE A 230 8.60 -0.02 -43.61
CA PHE A 230 9.58 0.92 -43.09
C PHE A 230 10.84 0.21 -42.59
N LEU A 231 10.70 -0.87 -41.81
CA LEU A 231 11.83 -1.67 -41.33
C LEU A 231 12.59 -2.33 -42.48
N ALA A 232 11.89 -2.81 -43.51
CA ALA A 232 12.48 -3.37 -44.72
C ALA A 232 13.25 -2.32 -45.53
N GLU A 233 12.74 -1.09 -45.67
CA GLU A 233 13.46 0.01 -46.33
C GLU A 233 14.76 0.37 -45.58
N LYS A 234 14.73 0.31 -44.25
CA LYS A 234 15.92 0.49 -43.41
C LYS A 234 16.88 -0.71 -43.47
N SER A 235 16.49 -1.85 -44.04
CA SER A 235 17.35 -3.03 -44.18
C SER A 235 18.28 -2.99 -45.39
N VAL A 236 17.99 -2.14 -46.39
CA VAL A 236 18.68 -2.16 -47.69
C VAL A 236 19.53 -0.90 -47.88
N VAL A 237 20.66 -0.83 -47.17
CA VAL A 237 21.82 -0.02 -47.61
C VAL A 237 23.09 -0.86 -47.45
N GLY A 238 23.47 -1.52 -48.54
CA GLY A 238 24.66 -2.38 -48.58
C GLY A 238 24.77 -3.23 -49.85
N ARG A 239 24.67 -2.63 -51.04
CA ARG A 239 25.24 -3.26 -52.24
C ARG A 239 26.74 -2.99 -52.25
N CYS A 240 27.55 -4.05 -52.10
CA CYS A 240 28.74 -4.30 -52.91
C CYS A 240 29.39 -5.65 -52.54
N GLY A 241 29.57 -6.53 -53.55
CA GLY A 241 30.60 -7.57 -53.55
C GLY A 241 30.12 -9.00 -53.30
N GLY A 242 30.18 -9.84 -54.33
CA GLY A 242 29.81 -11.26 -54.28
C GLY A 242 30.88 -12.19 -53.72
N GLY A 243 30.49 -13.44 -53.43
CA GLY A 243 31.42 -14.50 -53.02
C GLY A 243 30.72 -15.72 -52.42
N ASN A 244 30.76 -16.81 -53.17
CA ASN A 244 30.18 -18.14 -52.95
C ASN A 244 30.79 -18.94 -51.76
N ARG A 245 30.04 -19.98 -51.28
CA ARG A 245 30.43 -21.20 -50.49
C ARG A 245 30.59 -21.05 -48.95
N THR A 246 30.40 -22.03 -48.06
CA THR A 246 29.80 -23.40 -47.97
C THR A 246 29.83 -23.80 -46.46
N GLU A 247 28.83 -24.56 -46.01
CA GLU A 247 28.79 -25.66 -44.99
C GLU A 247 29.64 -25.73 -43.69
N SER A 248 29.02 -26.42 -42.70
CA SER A 248 29.57 -27.27 -41.59
C SER A 248 29.95 -26.55 -40.29
N ALA A 249 29.85 -27.08 -39.05
CA ALA A 249 29.30 -28.30 -38.44
C ALA A 249 29.34 -28.12 -36.89
N TRP A 250 28.50 -28.86 -36.15
CA TRP A 250 28.58 -29.11 -34.69
C TRP A 250 29.80 -30.00 -34.33
N PRO A 251 30.31 -30.12 -33.05
CA PRO A 251 29.70 -30.96 -31.98
C PRO A 251 29.96 -30.53 -30.49
N VAL A 252 29.03 -30.77 -29.55
CA VAL A 252 28.91 -31.86 -28.52
C VAL A 252 30.01 -31.95 -27.44
N GLY A 253 29.60 -32.04 -26.15
CA GLY A 253 30.44 -32.52 -25.03
C GLY A 253 29.69 -32.65 -23.69
N ASP A 254 29.54 -33.89 -23.22
CA ASP A 254 28.76 -34.43 -22.08
C ASP A 254 29.37 -34.33 -20.66
N ALA A 255 28.52 -34.69 -19.67
CA ALA A 255 28.76 -35.51 -18.44
C ALA A 255 29.05 -34.76 -17.10
N MET A 256 28.62 -35.19 -15.90
CA MET A 256 27.78 -36.28 -15.34
C MET A 256 27.61 -36.06 -13.80
N MET A 257 26.74 -36.87 -13.15
CA MET A 257 26.60 -37.22 -11.70
C MET A 257 25.46 -36.52 -10.93
N LEU A 258 24.67 -37.13 -10.03
CA LEU A 258 24.27 -38.50 -9.64
C LEU A 258 23.05 -38.29 -8.67
N PRO A 259 22.12 -39.24 -8.46
CA PRO A 259 20.82 -39.01 -7.83
C PRO A 259 20.80 -39.41 -6.34
N LEU A 260 19.92 -38.79 -5.52
CA LEU A 260 19.17 -39.47 -4.45
C LEU A 260 18.18 -38.55 -3.72
N LEU A 261 17.02 -39.16 -3.43
CA LEU A 261 16.05 -38.90 -2.35
C LEU A 261 14.84 -38.00 -2.64
N LEU A 262 13.74 -38.69 -2.97
CA LEU A 262 12.37 -38.29 -2.64
C LEU A 262 12.24 -38.04 -1.12
N SER A 263 12.02 -36.79 -0.75
CA SER A 263 11.21 -36.40 0.42
C SER A 263 10.94 -34.90 0.34
N GLY A 264 9.70 -34.51 0.04
CA GLY A 264 9.31 -33.10 0.03
C GLY A 264 8.09 -32.80 -0.85
N LEU A 265 7.00 -33.55 -0.70
CA LEU A 265 5.72 -33.24 -1.38
C LEU A 265 4.65 -32.70 -0.42
N VAL A 266 5.05 -32.12 0.72
CA VAL A 266 4.16 -31.36 1.60
C VAL A 266 4.95 -30.14 2.07
N GLY A 267 4.66 -28.96 1.51
CA GLY A 267 5.37 -27.73 1.90
C GLY A 267 4.82 -26.43 1.30
N LEU A 268 4.06 -26.48 0.20
CA LEU A 268 3.60 -25.26 -0.47
C LEU A 268 2.34 -24.61 0.15
N ALA A 269 1.70 -25.22 1.15
CA ALA A 269 0.51 -24.64 1.81
C ALA A 269 0.80 -23.93 3.14
N ALA A 270 1.97 -24.14 3.75
CA ALA A 270 2.25 -23.67 5.11
C ALA A 270 2.63 -22.17 5.19
N ALA A 271 3.01 -21.55 4.08
CA ALA A 271 3.44 -20.14 4.09
C ALA A 271 2.27 -19.14 4.08
N GLN A 272 1.06 -19.58 3.73
CA GLN A 272 -0.10 -18.67 3.65
C GLN A 272 -0.86 -18.54 4.98
N PHE A 273 -0.88 -19.60 5.77
CA PHE A 273 -1.59 -19.64 7.05
C PHE A 273 -0.59 -19.68 8.21
N PRO A 274 -0.89 -19.06 9.36
CA PRO A 274 -0.03 -19.13 10.52
C PRO A 274 0.14 -20.60 10.95
N PRO A 275 1.36 -21.04 11.30
CA PRO A 275 1.58 -22.38 11.82
C PRO A 275 0.90 -22.53 13.19
N THR A 276 0.54 -23.76 13.55
CA THR A 276 -0.01 -24.06 14.88
C THR A 276 0.94 -23.56 15.97
N PRO A 277 0.49 -22.72 16.93
CA PRO A 277 1.34 -22.25 18.00
C PRO A 277 1.87 -23.38 18.89
N GLU A 278 3.19 -23.48 19.01
CA GLU A 278 3.88 -24.47 19.84
C GLU A 278 4.74 -23.81 20.94
N GLY A 279 4.95 -24.52 22.04
CA GLY A 279 5.79 -24.06 23.16
C GLY A 279 5.21 -22.90 23.96
N ILE A 280 3.89 -22.71 23.90
CA ILE A 280 3.16 -21.64 24.59
C ILE A 280 3.01 -21.96 26.07
N LYS A 281 3.40 -21.02 26.93
CA LYS A 281 3.12 -21.05 28.36
C LYS A 281 1.76 -20.39 28.61
N LEU A 282 0.94 -21.01 29.45
CA LEU A 282 -0.37 -20.49 29.84
C LEU A 282 -0.38 -20.13 31.33
N LEU A 283 -0.73 -18.87 31.62
CA LEU A 283 -1.03 -18.38 32.96
C LEU A 283 -2.53 -18.09 33.06
N LYS A 284 -3.18 -18.59 34.11
CA LYS A 284 -4.57 -18.22 34.42
C LYS A 284 -4.56 -17.10 35.46
N SER A 285 -5.32 -16.04 35.21
CA SER A 285 -5.43 -14.92 36.13
C SER A 285 -5.99 -15.39 37.47
N LYS A 286 -5.42 -14.87 38.56
CA LYS A 286 -5.91 -15.06 39.93
C LYS A 286 -6.91 -13.98 40.33
N PHE A 287 -6.89 -12.83 39.65
CA PHE A 287 -7.68 -11.65 40.00
C PHE A 287 -8.96 -11.51 39.19
N HIS A 288 -8.94 -11.97 37.93
CA HIS A 288 -10.06 -11.87 36.99
C HIS A 288 -10.50 -13.26 36.52
N GLN A 289 -11.80 -13.56 36.62
CA GLN A 289 -12.33 -14.84 36.20
C GLN A 289 -12.18 -15.02 34.69
N ASN A 290 -11.71 -16.20 34.27
CA ASN A 290 -11.55 -16.60 32.87
C ASN A 290 -10.59 -15.73 32.02
N VAL A 291 -9.84 -14.82 32.64
CA VAL A 291 -8.73 -14.12 31.97
C VAL A 291 -7.49 -15.00 32.00
N THR A 292 -6.76 -15.06 30.89
CA THR A 292 -5.52 -15.83 30.80
C THR A 292 -4.44 -15.08 30.02
N ILE A 293 -3.17 -15.38 30.28
CA ILE A 293 -2.03 -14.92 29.48
C ILE A 293 -1.40 -16.13 28.81
N SER A 294 -1.30 -16.11 27.49
CA SER A 294 -0.47 -17.05 26.73
C SER A 294 0.81 -16.34 26.28
N TYR A 295 1.98 -16.98 26.41
CA TYR A 295 3.25 -16.33 26.04
C TYR A 295 4.39 -17.33 25.82
N LYS A 296 5.41 -16.90 25.08
CA LYS A 296 6.70 -17.60 24.93
C LYS A 296 7.83 -16.60 24.71
N GLU A 297 9.07 -17.07 24.80
CA GLU A 297 10.25 -16.30 24.40
C GLU A 297 10.50 -16.55 22.90
N PRO A 298 10.38 -15.54 22.03
CA PRO A 298 10.41 -15.76 20.59
C PRO A 298 11.84 -15.92 20.05
N GLY A 299 12.86 -15.41 20.74
CA GLY A 299 14.28 -15.58 20.34
C GLY A 299 14.67 -14.85 19.05
N ILE A 300 13.88 -13.87 18.63
CA ILE A 300 14.07 -13.07 17.41
C ILE A 300 14.04 -11.58 17.75
N CYS A 301 14.54 -10.75 16.82
CA CYS A 301 14.70 -9.30 16.95
C CYS A 301 15.71 -8.85 18.02
N GLU A 302 15.46 -9.13 19.30
CA GLU A 302 16.42 -8.84 20.39
C GLU A 302 17.36 -10.03 20.58
N THR A 303 18.66 -9.79 20.37
CA THR A 303 19.73 -10.81 20.40
C THR A 303 20.84 -10.47 21.38
N THR A 304 20.68 -9.40 22.16
CA THR A 304 21.64 -9.01 23.20
C THR A 304 21.73 -10.09 24.28
N PRO A 305 22.94 -10.60 24.61
CA PRO A 305 23.09 -11.65 25.61
C PRO A 305 22.51 -11.26 26.97
N GLY A 306 21.65 -12.11 27.52
CA GLY A 306 21.05 -11.92 28.84
C GLY A 306 19.80 -11.03 28.88
N VAL A 307 19.41 -10.44 27.75
CA VAL A 307 18.19 -9.63 27.62
C VAL A 307 17.07 -10.52 27.10
N LYS A 308 15.93 -10.54 27.79
CA LYS A 308 14.80 -11.38 27.41
C LYS A 308 13.75 -10.60 26.63
N SER A 309 12.99 -11.35 25.82
CA SER A 309 11.80 -10.86 25.15
C SER A 309 10.68 -11.89 25.27
N TYR A 310 9.45 -11.42 25.27
CA TYR A 310 8.27 -12.27 25.39
C TYR A 310 7.18 -11.80 24.43
N ALA A 311 6.64 -12.71 23.65
CA ALA A 311 5.49 -12.45 22.78
C ALA A 311 4.32 -13.35 23.18
N GLY A 312 3.11 -12.86 23.00
CA GLY A 312 1.91 -13.63 23.32
C GLY A 312 0.67 -12.78 23.42
N TYR A 313 -0.33 -13.26 24.16
CA TYR A 313 -1.64 -12.66 24.26
C TYR A 313 -2.13 -12.56 25.70
N VAL A 314 -2.86 -11.49 26.00
CA VAL A 314 -3.83 -11.47 27.09
C VAL A 314 -5.20 -11.79 26.50
N HIS A 315 -5.86 -12.79 27.08
CA HIS A 315 -7.16 -13.28 26.64
C HIS A 315 -8.24 -12.82 27.61
N LEU A 316 -9.09 -11.90 27.17
CA LEU A 316 -10.22 -11.41 27.94
C LEU A 316 -11.49 -12.18 27.55
N PRO A 317 -12.30 -12.67 28.51
CA PRO A 317 -13.52 -13.37 28.21
C PRO A 317 -14.58 -12.43 27.60
N PRO A 318 -15.60 -12.97 26.91
CA PRO A 318 -16.76 -12.20 26.47
C PRO A 318 -17.42 -11.46 27.65
N GLY A 319 -17.96 -10.25 27.39
CA GLY A 319 -18.63 -9.42 28.40
C GLY A 319 -17.69 -8.64 29.34
N THR A 320 -16.36 -8.73 29.14
CA THR A 320 -15.38 -7.97 29.95
C THR A 320 -15.54 -6.44 29.81
N LEU A 321 -16.12 -5.97 28.70
CA LEU A 321 -16.32 -4.54 28.42
C LEU A 321 -17.72 -4.03 28.82
N ASP A 322 -18.55 -4.84 29.47
CA ASP A 322 -19.92 -4.46 29.86
C ASP A 322 -19.94 -3.45 31.05
N ASP A 323 -18.77 -3.00 31.51
CA ASP A 323 -18.55 -2.14 32.69
C ASP A 323 -18.42 -0.64 32.37
N VAL A 324 -18.75 -0.22 31.15
CA VAL A 324 -18.71 1.19 30.73
C VAL A 324 -19.83 1.97 31.45
N ASP A 325 -19.43 2.90 32.34
CA ASP A 325 -20.33 3.70 33.17
C ASP A 325 -21.22 4.65 32.38
N GLY A 326 -22.47 4.24 32.13
CA GLY A 326 -23.56 5.15 31.75
C GLY A 326 -23.58 5.64 30.30
N GLU A 327 -22.54 5.39 29.51
CA GLU A 327 -22.68 5.22 28.06
C GLU A 327 -23.20 3.78 27.86
N ALA A 328 -24.44 3.63 27.39
CA ALA A 328 -24.91 2.31 27.00
C ALA A 328 -23.95 1.78 25.94
N GLN A 329 -23.49 0.54 26.08
CA GLN A 329 -22.93 -0.20 24.96
C GLN A 329 -24.08 -0.51 24.00
N ASP A 330 -24.45 0.48 23.20
CA ASP A 330 -25.63 0.50 22.32
C ASP A 330 -25.33 -0.14 20.95
N TYR A 331 -24.26 -0.94 20.89
CA TYR A 331 -23.99 -1.91 19.84
C TYR A 331 -23.78 -3.31 20.45
N PRO A 332 -24.42 -4.34 19.85
CA PRO A 332 -24.43 -5.68 20.42
C PRO A 332 -23.06 -6.36 20.29
N ILE A 333 -22.37 -6.55 21.43
CA ILE A 333 -21.30 -7.57 21.58
C ILE A 333 -21.89 -8.94 21.95
N ASN A 334 -23.20 -9.01 22.20
CA ASN A 334 -23.92 -10.25 22.47
C ASN A 334 -25.20 -10.37 21.62
N THR A 335 -25.14 -11.10 20.50
CA THR A 335 -26.27 -11.91 20.06
C THR A 335 -25.77 -13.25 19.52
N SER A 336 -25.80 -14.25 20.39
CA SER A 336 -26.01 -15.64 19.98
C SER A 336 -27.45 -15.80 19.51
N ASP A 337 -27.78 -15.34 18.30
CA ASP A 337 -28.89 -15.93 17.57
C ASP A 337 -28.31 -17.11 16.81
N LEU A 338 -28.58 -18.32 17.32
CA LEU A 338 -28.08 -19.65 16.88
C LEU A 338 -26.86 -20.21 17.63
N GLY A 339 -26.69 -19.95 18.92
CA GLY A 339 -26.09 -20.92 19.86
C GLY A 339 -24.71 -21.54 19.55
N LEU A 340 -23.87 -20.91 18.70
CA LEU A 340 -22.52 -21.37 18.40
C LEU A 340 -21.59 -20.15 18.20
N SER A 341 -20.48 -20.14 18.97
CA SER A 341 -19.36 -19.17 19.03
C SER A 341 -19.51 -17.99 19.99
N GLN A 342 -18.79 -18.06 21.11
CA GLN A 342 -18.49 -16.91 21.99
C GLN A 342 -17.15 -16.29 21.56
N SER A 343 -17.11 -15.01 21.21
CA SER A 343 -15.87 -14.29 20.84
C SER A 343 -15.13 -13.78 22.08
N SER A 344 -13.89 -14.24 22.28
CA SER A 344 -12.98 -13.73 23.31
C SER A 344 -12.06 -12.66 22.70
N HIS A 345 -11.63 -11.67 23.48
CA HIS A 345 -10.66 -10.68 22.99
C HIS A 345 -9.24 -11.18 23.24
N HIS A 346 -8.46 -11.42 22.18
CA HIS A 346 -7.07 -11.85 22.27
C HIS A 346 -6.17 -10.67 21.90
N THR A 347 -5.64 -9.96 22.90
CA THR A 347 -4.79 -8.78 22.71
C THR A 347 -3.32 -9.20 22.69
N PHE A 348 -2.67 -9.08 21.54
CA PHE A 348 -1.28 -9.41 21.32
C PHE A 348 -0.36 -8.36 21.97
N PHE A 349 0.73 -8.86 22.56
CA PHE A 349 1.81 -8.03 23.05
C PHE A 349 3.17 -8.62 22.64
N TRP A 350 4.15 -7.74 22.48
CA TRP A 350 5.55 -8.11 22.39
C TRP A 350 6.36 -7.24 23.35
N PHE A 351 6.88 -7.86 24.40
CA PHE A 351 7.65 -7.23 25.46
C PHE A 351 9.15 -7.47 25.31
N PHE A 352 9.95 -6.47 25.63
CA PHE A 352 11.40 -6.54 25.67
C PHE A 352 11.93 -5.94 26.98
N GLU A 353 12.81 -6.68 27.64
CA GLU A 353 13.58 -6.15 28.76
C GLU A 353 14.50 -5.01 28.31
N ALA A 354 14.77 -4.09 29.23
CA ALA A 354 15.83 -3.10 29.04
C ALA A 354 17.19 -3.81 28.95
N ARG A 355 18.05 -3.36 28.03
CA ARG A 355 19.42 -3.85 27.90
C ARG A 355 20.31 -3.48 29.08
N LYS A 356 19.91 -2.46 29.85
CA LYS A 356 20.60 -1.98 31.05
C LYS A 356 19.70 -2.13 32.26
N ALA A 357 20.13 -2.93 33.23
CA ALA A 357 19.48 -3.12 34.53
C ALA A 357 17.95 -3.28 34.42
N PRO A 358 17.43 -4.28 33.68
CA PRO A 358 16.00 -4.44 33.40
C PRO A 358 15.13 -4.50 34.66
N GLU A 359 15.66 -5.00 35.77
CA GLU A 359 14.97 -5.02 37.06
C GLU A 359 14.74 -3.62 37.67
N ASN A 360 15.56 -2.63 37.31
CA ASN A 360 15.50 -1.25 37.79
C ASN A 360 15.04 -0.23 36.72
N ALA A 361 14.93 -0.67 35.47
CA ALA A 361 14.52 0.18 34.36
C ALA A 361 13.01 0.45 34.39
N PRO A 362 12.56 1.66 33.98
CA PRO A 362 11.14 1.98 33.91
C PRO A 362 10.43 1.10 32.88
N LEU A 363 9.13 0.89 33.09
CA LEU A 363 8.24 0.24 32.12
C LEU A 363 7.53 1.29 31.26
N ALA A 364 7.54 1.11 29.94
CA ALA A 364 6.77 1.92 29.02
C ALA A 364 5.97 1.05 28.04
N ILE A 365 4.72 1.45 27.82
CA ILE A 365 3.88 0.95 26.75
C ILE A 365 4.14 1.79 25.49
N TRP A 366 4.20 1.15 24.33
CA TRP A 366 4.19 1.81 23.03
C TRP A 366 2.93 1.44 22.24
N LEU A 367 2.22 2.45 21.74
CA LEU A 367 1.05 2.31 20.87
C LEU A 367 1.21 3.11 19.57
N ASN A 368 1.11 2.46 18.42
CA ASN A 368 0.92 3.19 17.16
C ASN A 368 -0.55 3.68 17.05
N GLY A 369 -0.81 4.53 16.04
CA GLY A 369 -2.09 5.21 15.84
C GLY A 369 -3.05 4.51 14.87
N GLY A 370 -3.36 5.17 13.75
CA GLY A 370 -4.33 4.72 12.75
C GLY A 370 -5.58 5.62 12.68
N PRO A 371 -6.63 5.41 13.49
CA PRO A 371 -6.83 4.35 14.49
C PRO A 371 -6.84 2.94 13.89
N GLY A 372 -6.36 1.96 14.66
CA GLY A 372 -6.26 0.58 14.24
C GLY A 372 -4.96 0.18 13.54
N GLY A 373 -3.90 0.98 13.65
CA GLY A 373 -2.56 0.61 13.18
C GLY A 373 -1.82 -0.26 14.21
N SER A 374 -1.05 -1.23 13.73
CA SER A 374 -0.30 -2.15 14.60
C SER A 374 0.90 -1.48 15.27
N SER A 375 1.12 -1.81 16.55
CA SER A 375 2.28 -1.33 17.30
C SER A 375 3.57 -2.07 16.94
N ILE A 376 3.47 -3.11 16.11
CA ILE A 376 4.63 -3.85 15.59
C ILE A 376 5.36 -3.05 14.51
N MET A 377 4.69 -2.07 13.89
CA MET A 377 5.34 -1.06 13.04
C MET A 377 6.39 -0.28 13.84
N GLY A 378 6.02 0.33 14.96
CA GLY A 378 6.98 1.05 15.80
C GLY A 378 8.09 0.17 16.38
N LEU A 379 7.78 -1.10 16.63
CA LEU A 379 8.76 -2.10 17.04
C LEU A 379 9.83 -2.33 15.97
N LEU A 380 9.45 -2.57 14.72
CA LEU A 380 10.36 -3.02 13.66
C LEU A 380 10.94 -1.89 12.79
N GLU A 381 10.32 -0.71 12.80
CA GLU A 381 10.66 0.39 11.89
C GLU A 381 11.06 1.69 12.61
N GLU A 382 10.79 1.81 13.92
CA GLU A 382 11.01 3.06 14.65
C GLU A 382 11.97 2.90 15.84
N ASN A 383 11.46 2.48 17.00
CA ASN A 383 12.15 2.57 18.29
C ASN A 383 12.39 1.22 18.97
N GLY A 384 11.91 0.13 18.38
CA GLY A 384 12.14 -1.21 18.90
C GLY A 384 13.55 -1.75 18.70
N PRO A 385 13.79 -2.98 19.18
CA PRO A 385 15.13 -3.48 19.43
C PRO A 385 15.92 -3.83 18.18
N CYS A 386 15.25 -3.97 17.03
CA CYS A 386 15.86 -4.33 15.77
C CYS A 386 15.20 -3.63 14.58
N PHE A 387 15.92 -3.63 13.45
CA PHE A 387 15.37 -3.35 12.13
C PHE A 387 15.37 -4.63 11.30
N VAL A 388 14.37 -4.77 10.44
CA VAL A 388 14.34 -5.83 9.41
C VAL A 388 15.30 -5.48 8.28
N ASN A 389 16.07 -6.46 7.81
CA ASN A 389 17.04 -6.27 6.73
C ASN A 389 16.36 -6.36 5.35
N GLY A 390 17.08 -5.98 4.30
CA GLY A 390 16.57 -5.95 2.94
C GLY A 390 16.18 -7.31 2.34
N ASP A 391 16.54 -8.41 3.02
CA ASP A 391 16.13 -9.77 2.67
C ASP A 391 14.75 -10.16 3.22
N SER A 392 14.12 -9.27 4.01
CA SER A 392 12.85 -9.50 4.71
C SER A 392 12.85 -10.78 5.55
N ARG A 393 14.01 -11.31 5.94
CA ARG A 393 14.14 -12.58 6.67
C ARG A 393 15.00 -12.45 7.91
N THR A 394 16.04 -11.62 7.85
CA THR A 394 16.95 -11.39 8.97
C THR A 394 16.71 -10.02 9.60
N THR A 395 17.17 -9.87 10.84
CA THR A 395 17.11 -8.60 11.57
C THR A 395 18.50 -8.18 12.02
N ARG A 396 18.66 -6.88 12.30
CA ARG A 396 19.86 -6.32 12.92
C ARG A 396 19.46 -5.48 14.13
N LEU A 397 20.27 -5.49 15.18
CA LEU A 397 19.99 -4.67 16.37
C LEU A 397 19.91 -3.18 16.01
N ASN A 398 18.91 -2.51 16.57
CA ASN A 398 18.78 -1.06 16.52
C ASN A 398 19.67 -0.46 17.63
N PRO A 399 20.75 0.26 17.28
CA PRO A 399 21.64 0.86 18.27
C PRO A 399 20.97 2.02 19.03
N TRP A 400 19.88 2.59 18.49
CA TRP A 400 19.11 3.67 19.10
C TRP A 400 17.79 3.20 19.70
N SER A 401 17.61 1.89 19.90
CA SER A 401 16.38 1.38 20.49
C SER A 401 16.12 1.99 21.86
N TRP A 402 14.86 2.29 22.13
CA TRP A 402 14.43 2.72 23.46
C TRP A 402 14.65 1.63 24.51
N ASN A 403 14.69 0.34 24.13
CA ASN A 403 14.98 -0.74 25.06
C ASN A 403 16.45 -0.74 25.54
N ASN A 404 17.28 0.20 25.09
CA ASN A 404 18.57 0.45 25.72
C ASN A 404 18.42 0.84 27.21
N GLU A 405 17.33 1.51 27.59
CA GLU A 405 17.13 2.07 28.94
C GLU A 405 15.76 1.74 29.56
N VAL A 406 14.82 1.18 28.78
CA VAL A 406 13.41 1.04 29.16
C VAL A 406 12.93 -0.38 28.89
N ASN A 407 12.16 -0.95 29.81
CA ASN A 407 11.40 -2.16 29.54
C ASN A 407 10.21 -1.78 28.64
N LEU A 408 10.15 -2.30 27.41
CA LEU A 408 9.16 -1.85 26.42
C LEU A 408 8.11 -2.91 26.15
N LEU A 409 6.85 -2.49 26.22
CA LEU A 409 5.68 -3.30 25.92
C LEU A 409 4.96 -2.72 24.69
N TYR A 410 5.10 -3.40 23.55
CA TYR A 410 4.35 -3.09 22.34
C TYR A 410 3.03 -3.85 22.39
N ILE A 411 1.91 -3.18 22.12
CA ILE A 411 0.57 -3.79 22.20
C ILE A 411 -0.20 -3.49 20.93
N ASP A 412 -0.66 -4.53 20.24
CA ASP A 412 -1.61 -4.38 19.15
C ASP A 412 -2.99 -4.15 19.74
N GLN A 413 -3.48 -2.91 19.66
CA GLN A 413 -4.79 -2.54 20.17
C GLN A 413 -5.47 -1.56 19.20
N PRO A 414 -6.81 -1.58 19.09
CA PRO A 414 -7.76 -2.51 19.73
C PRO A 414 -7.73 -3.94 19.18
N THR A 415 -8.65 -4.81 19.64
CA THR A 415 -8.85 -6.14 19.03
C THR A 415 -9.06 -6.02 17.52
N GLN A 416 -8.58 -6.99 16.73
CA GLN A 416 -8.55 -6.99 15.26
C GLN A 416 -7.44 -6.14 14.60
N VAL A 417 -6.52 -5.59 15.38
CA VAL A 417 -5.31 -4.89 14.89
C VAL A 417 -4.11 -5.83 14.92
N GLY A 418 -3.24 -5.81 13.90
CA GLY A 418 -1.98 -6.54 13.97
C GLY A 418 -2.20 -8.04 14.12
N PHE A 419 -1.63 -8.59 15.19
CA PHE A 419 -1.85 -9.97 15.61
C PHE A 419 -3.00 -10.13 16.61
N SER A 420 -3.61 -9.06 17.11
CA SER A 420 -4.75 -9.12 18.03
C SER A 420 -6.01 -9.52 17.28
N TYR A 421 -6.80 -10.45 17.85
CA TYR A 421 -7.97 -10.99 17.19
C TYR A 421 -9.11 -11.34 18.15
N ASP A 422 -10.32 -11.47 17.61
CA ASP A 422 -11.51 -11.97 18.30
C ASP A 422 -11.77 -13.45 17.99
N THR A 423 -11.81 -13.80 16.71
CA THR A 423 -12.00 -15.16 16.21
C THR A 423 -11.11 -15.34 14.99
N PRO A 424 -10.19 -16.32 14.99
CA PRO A 424 -9.39 -16.64 13.81
C PRO A 424 -10.33 -17.01 12.68
N THR A 425 -10.28 -16.22 11.62
CA THR A 425 -11.19 -16.30 10.48
C THR A 425 -10.36 -16.38 9.23
N ASN A 426 -10.63 -17.38 8.39
CA ASN A 426 -10.01 -17.45 7.08
C ASN A 426 -10.48 -16.27 6.23
N ILE A 427 -9.54 -15.62 5.57
CA ILE A 427 -9.78 -14.39 4.81
C ILE A 427 -9.17 -14.49 3.41
N THR A 428 -9.74 -13.68 2.53
CA THR A 428 -9.13 -13.28 1.27
C THR A 428 -8.71 -11.82 1.35
N ILE A 429 -7.56 -11.49 0.79
CA ILE A 429 -7.07 -10.12 0.62
C ILE A 429 -7.01 -9.81 -0.85
N HIS A 430 -7.74 -8.80 -1.28
CA HIS A 430 -7.74 -8.37 -2.67
C HIS A 430 -7.99 -6.87 -2.77
N GLU A 431 -7.62 -6.30 -3.91
CA GLU A 431 -7.88 -4.89 -4.19
C GLU A 431 -9.39 -4.67 -4.37
N ALA A 432 -9.92 -3.71 -3.64
CA ALA A 432 -11.32 -3.31 -3.73
C ALA A 432 -11.47 -1.82 -3.43
N LEU A 433 -12.58 -1.25 -3.90
CA LEU A 433 -13.03 0.07 -3.50
C LEU A 433 -13.98 -0.09 -2.31
N ASP A 434 -13.43 0.00 -1.09
CA ASP A 434 -14.25 -0.02 0.13
C ASP A 434 -14.96 1.33 0.28
N PRO A 435 -16.29 1.36 0.53
CA PRO A 435 -17.04 2.62 0.65
C PRO A 435 -16.56 3.56 1.76
N ASP A 436 -15.99 3.01 2.84
CA ASP A 436 -15.56 3.77 4.03
C ASP A 436 -14.04 3.99 4.06
N LEU A 437 -13.26 3.04 3.53
CA LEU A 437 -11.79 3.08 3.55
C LEU A 437 -11.15 3.50 2.21
N GLY A 438 -11.93 3.53 1.13
CA GLY A 438 -11.46 3.89 -0.21
C GLY A 438 -10.78 2.73 -0.96
N PRO A 439 -10.11 3.03 -2.09
CA PRO A 439 -9.43 2.00 -2.89
C PRO A 439 -8.19 1.48 -2.14
N GLY A 440 -8.03 0.16 -2.08
CA GLY A 440 -6.87 -0.47 -1.44
C GLY A 440 -7.00 -1.99 -1.34
N MET A 441 -6.00 -2.62 -0.72
CA MET A 441 -6.04 -4.05 -0.38
C MET A 441 -6.83 -4.23 0.91
N HIS A 442 -7.96 -4.93 0.82
CA HIS A 442 -8.87 -5.15 1.94
C HIS A 442 -9.02 -6.62 2.26
N MET A 443 -9.24 -6.94 3.54
CA MET A 443 -9.48 -8.29 4.04
C MET A 443 -10.98 -8.60 4.08
N TYR A 444 -11.37 -9.73 3.51
CA TYR A 444 -12.75 -10.21 3.48
C TYR A 444 -12.83 -11.63 4.04
N PRO A 445 -13.75 -11.92 4.97
CA PRO A 445 -14.02 -13.29 5.41
C PRO A 445 -14.25 -14.22 4.22
N ALA A 446 -13.62 -15.38 4.24
CA ALA A 446 -13.67 -16.37 3.18
C ALA A 446 -14.07 -17.73 3.73
N ASP A 447 -15.08 -18.34 3.10
CA ASP A 447 -15.40 -19.75 3.32
C ASP A 447 -14.48 -20.59 2.43
N LEU A 448 -13.41 -21.11 3.03
CA LEU A 448 -12.41 -21.93 2.32
C LEU A 448 -12.73 -23.43 2.38
N GLY A 449 -13.85 -23.83 2.99
CA GLY A 449 -14.20 -25.24 3.23
C GLY A 449 -13.23 -26.00 4.14
N ASP A 450 -13.63 -27.19 4.61
CA ASP A 450 -12.79 -28.05 5.45
C ASP A 450 -11.68 -28.72 4.63
N GLY A 451 -10.58 -28.01 4.37
CA GLY A 451 -9.37 -28.57 3.78
C GLY A 451 -9.48 -28.96 2.31
N GLY A 452 -10.43 -28.37 1.57
CA GLY A 452 -10.44 -28.41 0.11
C GLY A 452 -9.21 -27.69 -0.46
N PRO A 453 -8.77 -28.00 -1.70
CA PRO A 453 -7.75 -27.20 -2.35
C PRO A 453 -8.24 -25.74 -2.41
N LEU A 454 -7.37 -24.79 -2.03
CA LEU A 454 -7.62 -23.37 -2.27
C LEU A 454 -8.09 -23.21 -3.73
N PRO A 455 -9.07 -22.33 -4.03
CA PRO A 455 -9.46 -22.05 -5.40
C PRO A 455 -8.20 -21.89 -6.24
N GLU A 456 -8.07 -22.66 -7.34
CA GLU A 456 -6.83 -22.75 -8.11
C GLU A 456 -6.18 -21.37 -8.22
N ALA A 457 -4.88 -21.31 -7.94
CA ALA A 457 -4.02 -20.12 -7.94
C ALA A 457 -3.88 -19.45 -9.33
N GLY A 458 -4.93 -19.50 -10.16
CA GLY A 458 -5.08 -18.81 -11.44
C GLY A 458 -5.52 -17.35 -11.30
N ASN A 459 -5.83 -16.86 -10.10
CA ASN A 459 -6.21 -15.46 -9.86
C ASN A 459 -5.27 -14.78 -8.84
N TYR A 460 -4.10 -14.33 -9.30
CA TYR A 460 -3.04 -13.67 -8.50
C TYR A 460 -3.44 -12.35 -7.82
N THR A 461 -4.71 -11.93 -7.94
CA THR A 461 -5.26 -10.74 -7.27
C THR A 461 -5.70 -11.01 -5.83
N TYR A 462 -5.78 -12.29 -5.44
CA TYR A 462 -6.24 -12.73 -4.13
C TYR A 462 -5.09 -13.35 -3.33
N ARG A 463 -4.90 -12.88 -2.10
CA ARG A 463 -4.10 -13.57 -1.07
C ARG A 463 -5.03 -14.24 -0.08
N TYR A 464 -4.60 -15.35 0.50
CA TYR A 464 -5.34 -16.05 1.54
C TYR A 464 -4.56 -16.00 2.85
N GLY A 465 -5.27 -16.18 3.95
CA GLY A 465 -4.67 -16.26 5.27
C GLY A 465 -5.74 -16.45 6.34
N THR A 466 -5.34 -16.36 7.60
CA THR A 466 -6.22 -16.29 8.76
C THR A 466 -6.00 -14.94 9.44
N ALA A 467 -7.05 -14.13 9.60
CA ALA A 467 -7.01 -12.88 10.37
C ALA A 467 -8.12 -12.88 11.42
N SER A 468 -8.43 -11.72 12.00
CA SER A 468 -9.64 -11.54 12.81
C SER A 468 -10.91 -11.58 11.97
N SER A 469 -12.09 -11.63 12.60
CA SER A 469 -13.40 -11.73 11.93
C SER A 469 -13.74 -10.60 10.96
N GLN A 470 -13.08 -9.44 11.07
CA GLN A 470 -13.38 -8.21 10.33
C GLN A 470 -14.76 -7.60 10.68
N GLU A 471 -15.42 -8.08 11.73
CA GLU A 471 -16.70 -7.58 12.20
C GLU A 471 -16.53 -6.30 13.03
N THR A 472 -17.09 -5.18 12.59
CA THR A 472 -17.02 -3.89 13.31
C THR A 472 -17.72 -3.93 14.67
N SER A 473 -18.68 -4.84 14.86
CA SER A 473 -19.36 -5.09 16.14
C SER A 473 -18.49 -5.81 17.18
N ARG A 474 -17.38 -6.44 16.77
CA ARG A 474 -16.50 -7.23 17.64
C ARG A 474 -15.16 -6.55 17.92
N THR A 475 -15.14 -5.22 17.89
CA THR A 475 -13.97 -4.42 18.23
C THR A 475 -14.39 -3.10 18.90
N ALA A 476 -13.41 -2.41 19.51
CA ALA A 476 -13.63 -1.07 20.01
C ALA A 476 -13.88 -0.11 18.84
N ASN A 477 -14.84 0.79 19.02
CA ASN A 477 -15.20 1.80 18.02
C ASN A 477 -14.99 3.24 18.54
N THR A 478 -14.50 3.42 19.76
CA THR A 478 -14.12 4.71 20.34
C THR A 478 -12.84 4.57 21.15
N THR A 479 -12.18 5.70 21.41
CA THR A 479 -11.03 5.74 22.32
C THR A 479 -11.41 5.31 23.74
N ALA A 480 -12.64 5.58 24.19
CA ALA A 480 -13.13 5.13 25.49
C ALA A 480 -13.22 3.59 25.58
N HIS A 481 -13.80 2.93 24.56
CA HIS A 481 -13.87 1.46 24.54
C HIS A 481 -12.47 0.82 24.48
N ALA A 482 -11.55 1.42 23.72
CA ALA A 482 -10.16 0.98 23.67
C ALA A 482 -9.47 1.12 25.06
N ALA A 483 -9.75 2.20 25.79
CA ALA A 483 -9.23 2.42 27.13
C ALA A 483 -9.71 1.39 28.15
N HIS A 484 -10.98 1.00 28.13
CA HIS A 484 -11.52 -0.06 28.98
C HIS A 484 -10.86 -1.42 28.67
N ALA A 485 -10.74 -1.77 27.38
CA ALA A 485 -10.07 -3.02 26.99
C ALA A 485 -8.61 -3.06 27.46
N LEU A 486 -7.89 -1.94 27.31
CA LEU A 486 -6.51 -1.85 27.75
C LEU A 486 -6.37 -1.80 29.29
N TRP A 487 -7.37 -1.30 30.02
CA TRP A 487 -7.41 -1.39 31.48
C TRP A 487 -7.45 -2.85 31.95
N HIS A 488 -8.35 -3.65 31.40
CA HIS A 488 -8.44 -5.09 31.72
C HIS A 488 -7.18 -5.86 31.32
N PHE A 489 -6.58 -5.51 30.18
CA PHE A 489 -5.25 -5.99 29.80
C PHE A 489 -4.21 -5.64 30.88
N ALA A 490 -4.13 -4.38 31.29
CA ALA A 490 -3.15 -3.86 32.24
C ALA A 490 -3.29 -4.49 33.63
N GLN A 491 -4.52 -4.63 34.13
CA GLN A 491 -4.84 -5.27 35.41
C GLN A 491 -4.34 -6.72 35.48
N THR A 492 -4.29 -7.40 34.34
CA THR A 492 -3.77 -8.77 34.27
C THR A 492 -2.26 -8.78 34.04
N TRP A 493 -1.78 -8.03 33.04
CA TRP A 493 -0.40 -8.09 32.61
C TRP A 493 0.55 -7.51 33.65
N PHE A 494 0.29 -6.31 34.19
CA PHE A 494 1.22 -5.66 35.14
C PHE A 494 1.36 -6.41 36.46
N PHE A 495 0.31 -7.13 36.89
CA PHE A 495 0.30 -7.75 38.21
C PHE A 495 0.55 -9.26 38.19
N GLU A 496 0.41 -9.92 37.04
CA GLU A 496 0.52 -11.38 36.96
C GLU A 496 1.53 -11.89 35.92
N PHE A 497 1.99 -11.05 34.97
CA PHE A 497 2.94 -11.49 33.96
C PHE A 497 4.29 -11.86 34.59
N PRO A 498 4.76 -13.12 34.48
CA PRO A 498 5.92 -13.58 35.25
C PRO A 498 7.26 -13.18 34.62
N GLY A 499 7.26 -12.74 33.36
CA GLY A 499 8.46 -12.35 32.61
C GLY A 499 8.99 -10.96 32.97
N HIS A 500 8.24 -10.19 33.77
CA HIS A 500 8.66 -8.87 34.22
C HIS A 500 8.40 -8.73 35.73
N ARG A 501 9.38 -8.20 36.47
CA ARG A 501 9.29 -7.94 37.92
C ARG A 501 10.02 -6.64 38.22
N PRO A 502 9.35 -5.49 38.09
CA PRO A 502 10.03 -4.22 38.23
C PRO A 502 10.30 -3.88 39.70
N ALA A 503 11.35 -3.10 39.95
CA ALA A 503 11.69 -2.59 41.28
C ALA A 503 10.72 -1.50 41.76
N ASP A 504 10.11 -0.76 40.82
CA ASP A 504 8.97 0.11 41.06
C ASP A 504 7.77 -0.36 40.22
N ASP A 505 6.55 0.04 40.54
CA ASP A 505 5.34 -0.36 39.83
C ASP A 505 4.81 0.76 38.92
N ARG A 506 5.71 1.66 38.50
CA ARG A 506 5.38 2.81 37.66
C ARG A 506 5.33 2.44 36.19
N VAL A 507 4.34 2.97 35.48
CA VAL A 507 4.16 2.76 34.05
C VAL A 507 4.07 4.08 33.29
N SER A 508 4.78 4.14 32.18
CA SER A 508 4.64 5.20 31.16
C SER A 508 3.86 4.67 29.96
N LEU A 509 3.18 5.56 29.24
CA LEU A 509 2.51 5.26 27.98
C LEU A 509 2.95 6.26 26.94
N TRP A 510 3.50 5.74 25.84
CA TRP A 510 3.88 6.49 24.66
C TRP A 510 3.01 6.06 23.50
N ALA A 511 2.49 7.03 22.76
CA ALA A 511 1.76 6.74 21.54
C ALA A 511 2.02 7.79 20.46
N GLU A 512 1.77 7.40 19.22
CA GLU A 512 2.03 8.26 18.07
C GLU A 512 0.82 8.44 17.14
N SER A 513 0.79 9.54 16.36
CA SER A 513 -0.27 9.80 15.38
C SER A 513 -1.66 9.88 16.03
N TYR A 514 -2.60 8.97 15.71
CA TYR A 514 -3.87 8.85 16.46
C TYR A 514 -3.67 8.52 17.95
N GLY A 515 -2.46 8.13 18.33
CA GLY A 515 -1.97 8.06 19.71
C GLY A 515 -2.19 9.33 20.53
N GLY A 516 -2.35 10.50 19.91
CA GLY A 516 -2.76 11.72 20.61
C GLY A 516 -4.20 11.70 21.15
N HIS A 517 -5.07 10.84 20.62
CA HIS A 517 -6.38 10.50 21.21
C HIS A 517 -6.21 9.35 22.22
N TYR A 518 -5.59 8.25 21.78
CA TYR A 518 -5.44 7.05 22.61
C TYR A 518 -4.76 7.33 23.93
N ALA A 519 -3.56 7.91 23.92
CA ALA A 519 -2.75 7.99 25.12
C ALA A 519 -3.39 8.86 26.22
N PRO A 520 -3.88 10.09 25.96
CA PRO A 520 -4.60 10.86 26.96
C PRO A 520 -5.90 10.19 27.42
N GLY A 521 -6.66 9.58 26.50
CA GLY A 521 -7.91 8.90 26.83
C GLY A 521 -7.71 7.68 27.74
N ILE A 522 -6.73 6.85 27.41
CA ILE A 522 -6.34 5.66 28.18
C ILE A 522 -5.83 6.05 29.57
N PHE A 523 -4.84 6.95 29.65
CA PHE A 523 -4.28 7.34 30.94
C PHE A 523 -5.30 8.06 31.82
N ARG A 524 -6.18 8.89 31.24
CA ARG A 524 -7.30 9.47 31.97
C ARG A 524 -8.20 8.39 32.56
N HIS A 525 -8.56 7.37 31.77
CA HIS A 525 -9.37 6.27 32.27
C HIS A 525 -8.67 5.53 33.42
N PHE A 526 -7.38 5.20 33.27
CA PHE A 526 -6.60 4.51 34.30
C PHE A 526 -6.53 5.34 35.59
N GLN A 527 -6.32 6.66 35.47
CA GLN A 527 -6.29 7.56 36.61
C GLN A 527 -7.65 7.64 37.31
N ALA A 528 -8.76 7.68 36.56
CA ALA A 528 -10.09 7.66 37.15
C ALA A 528 -10.38 6.34 37.88
N GLN A 529 -9.94 5.20 37.34
CA GLN A 529 -10.05 3.91 38.03
C GLN A 529 -9.18 3.87 39.29
N ASN A 530 -7.96 4.40 39.25
CA ASN A 530 -7.11 4.54 40.42
C ASN A 530 -7.76 5.36 41.54
N GLU A 531 -8.48 6.44 41.20
CA GLU A 531 -9.22 7.24 42.16
C GLU A 531 -10.34 6.43 42.83
N ARG A 532 -11.10 5.67 42.05
CA ARG A 532 -12.16 4.75 42.53
C ARG A 532 -11.63 3.60 43.38
N ILE A 533 -10.43 3.12 43.08
CA ILE A 533 -9.76 2.10 43.90
C ILE A 533 -9.35 2.72 45.24
N ARG A 534 -8.81 3.95 45.22
CA ARG A 534 -8.33 4.66 46.40
C ARG A 534 -9.46 5.06 47.35
N ASP A 535 -10.60 5.50 46.83
CA ASP A 535 -11.76 5.88 47.65
C ASP A 535 -12.69 4.70 48.02
N GLY A 536 -12.44 3.52 47.43
CA GLY A 536 -13.20 2.30 47.66
C GLY A 536 -14.51 2.21 46.88
N SER A 537 -14.74 3.07 45.88
CA SER A 537 -15.94 3.07 45.03
C SER A 537 -15.80 2.19 43.77
N SER A 538 -14.66 1.55 43.55
CA SER A 538 -14.44 0.67 42.40
C SER A 538 -15.49 -0.45 42.34
N ALA A 539 -16.15 -0.60 41.18
CA ALA A 539 -17.05 -1.72 40.91
C ALA A 539 -16.27 -3.05 40.81
N GLU A 540 -15.03 -3.00 40.35
CA GLU A 540 -14.12 -4.14 40.28
C GLU A 540 -13.46 -4.41 41.64
N ARG A 541 -13.95 -5.42 42.37
CA ARG A 541 -13.49 -5.75 43.73
C ARG A 541 -12.00 -6.07 43.85
N ASN A 542 -11.39 -6.60 42.80
CA ASN A 542 -9.99 -7.02 42.81
C ASN A 542 -9.06 -6.09 42.01
N ALA A 543 -9.58 -4.97 41.49
CA ALA A 543 -8.78 -4.03 40.73
C ALA A 543 -7.64 -3.46 41.58
N ARG A 544 -6.50 -3.28 40.94
CA ARG A 544 -5.24 -2.85 41.52
C ARG A 544 -4.87 -1.47 41.01
N TYR A 545 -4.32 -0.68 41.93
CA TYR A 545 -3.83 0.65 41.63
C TYR A 545 -2.62 0.57 40.68
N VAL A 546 -2.68 1.27 39.55
CA VAL A 546 -1.61 1.32 38.53
C VAL A 546 -0.88 2.66 38.64
N HIS A 547 0.38 2.70 39.06
CA HIS A 547 1.08 3.96 39.25
C HIS A 547 1.49 4.59 37.90
N LEU A 548 0.74 5.59 37.45
CA LEU A 548 1.01 6.31 36.21
C LEU A 548 2.19 7.28 36.40
N ASP A 549 3.15 7.26 35.47
CA ASP A 549 4.36 8.09 35.56
C ASP A 549 4.45 9.14 34.44
N THR A 550 4.58 8.70 33.19
CA THR A 550 4.77 9.61 32.05
C THR A 550 3.82 9.27 30.90
N LEU A 551 3.12 10.28 30.41
CA LEU A 551 2.37 10.27 29.16
C LEU A 551 3.22 10.90 28.04
N GLY A 552 3.55 10.12 27.03
CA GLY A 552 4.28 10.53 25.85
C GLY A 552 3.39 10.55 24.60
N ILE A 553 3.45 11.64 23.84
CA ILE A 553 2.69 11.81 22.60
C ILE A 553 3.66 12.22 21.50
N VAL A 554 3.79 11.39 20.48
CA VAL A 554 4.69 11.59 19.33
C VAL A 554 3.87 11.97 18.10
N ASN A 555 4.06 13.19 17.57
CA ASN A 555 3.36 13.67 16.38
C ASN A 555 1.83 13.46 16.43
N GLY A 556 1.24 13.62 17.62
CA GLY A 556 -0.13 13.18 17.88
C GLY A 556 -1.22 14.13 17.36
N LEU A 557 -2.33 13.56 16.90
CA LEU A 557 -3.60 14.29 16.77
C LEU A 557 -4.27 14.32 18.15
N ILE A 558 -4.46 15.50 18.72
CA ILE A 558 -5.06 15.71 20.05
C ILE A 558 -6.39 16.45 19.91
N ASP A 559 -6.42 17.52 19.11
CA ASP A 559 -7.63 18.27 18.84
C ASP A 559 -7.59 18.90 17.45
N LEU A 560 -8.50 18.45 16.58
CA LEU A 560 -8.60 18.93 15.22
C LEU A 560 -8.96 20.43 15.16
N ALA A 561 -9.77 20.94 16.09
CA ALA A 561 -10.16 22.36 16.12
C ALA A 561 -8.97 23.29 16.37
N VAL A 562 -7.91 22.77 17.00
CA VAL A 562 -6.66 23.47 17.28
C VAL A 562 -5.64 23.20 16.17
N GLN A 563 -5.42 21.95 15.81
CA GLN A 563 -4.34 21.56 14.89
C GLN A 563 -4.69 21.76 13.41
N GLY A 564 -5.96 21.77 13.01
CA GLY A 564 -6.34 21.79 11.60
C GLY A 564 -5.89 23.05 10.83
N GLU A 565 -5.77 24.20 11.49
CA GLU A 565 -5.18 25.40 10.87
C GLU A 565 -3.70 25.18 10.52
N SER A 566 -2.96 24.45 11.36
CA SER A 566 -1.54 24.15 11.13
C SER A 566 -1.34 23.29 9.88
N TRP A 567 -2.30 22.42 9.55
CA TRP A 567 -2.28 21.61 8.33
C TRP A 567 -2.40 22.45 7.04
N ILE A 568 -2.89 23.69 7.15
CA ILE A 568 -3.01 24.64 6.03
C ILE A 568 -1.81 25.59 6.02
N THR A 569 -1.45 26.13 7.18
CA THR A 569 -0.43 27.18 7.29
C THR A 569 0.98 26.62 7.19
N PHE A 570 1.27 25.43 7.71
CA PHE A 570 2.59 24.81 7.66
C PHE A 570 3.07 24.53 6.22
N PRO A 571 2.29 23.87 5.33
CA PRO A 571 2.75 23.61 3.97
C PRO A 571 2.90 24.86 3.09
N TYR A 572 2.35 26.00 3.52
CA TYR A 572 2.52 27.31 2.87
C TYR A 572 3.73 28.09 3.43
N ASN A 573 3.88 28.16 4.77
CA ASN A 573 4.89 28.97 5.46
C ASN A 573 6.24 28.28 5.68
N ASN A 574 6.40 27.00 5.27
CA ASN A 574 7.66 26.23 5.35
C ASN A 574 8.80 26.75 4.42
N THR A 575 8.76 28.04 4.09
CA THR A 575 9.79 28.81 3.37
C THR A 575 10.37 29.95 4.20
N ARG A 576 9.75 30.32 5.33
CA ARG A 576 10.22 31.45 6.15
C ARG A 576 11.16 30.97 7.23
N THR A 577 12.32 31.64 7.34
CA THR A 577 13.26 31.46 8.45
C THR A 577 12.73 32.23 9.65
N PHE A 578 12.25 31.54 10.69
CA PHE A 578 12.02 32.15 12.00
C PHE A 578 13.13 31.66 12.94
N HIS A 579 13.77 32.61 13.61
CA HIS A 579 14.82 32.44 14.63
C HIS A 579 15.38 31.02 14.82
N LEU A 580 16.57 30.79 14.24
CA LEU A 580 17.43 29.60 14.41
C LEU A 580 16.89 28.25 13.89
N LEU A 581 15.66 28.19 13.37
CA LEU A 581 15.15 27.01 12.65
C LEU A 581 15.23 27.27 11.14
N LYS A 582 16.11 26.54 10.44
CA LYS A 582 16.05 26.45 8.98
C LYS A 582 14.81 25.62 8.63
N THR A 583 13.81 26.24 8.00
CA THR A 583 12.70 25.50 7.37
C THR A 583 13.22 24.71 6.16
N TYR A 584 12.47 23.70 5.70
CA TYR A 584 12.90 22.87 4.57
C TYR A 584 12.97 23.65 3.23
N GLY A 585 12.45 24.88 3.19
CA GLY A 585 12.37 25.66 1.95
C GLY A 585 11.32 25.15 0.97
N ILE A 586 10.42 24.28 1.45
CA ILE A 586 9.40 23.60 0.64
C ILE A 586 8.09 24.37 0.77
N ARG A 587 7.54 24.80 -0.37
CA ARG A 587 6.23 25.44 -0.44
C ARG A 587 5.28 24.56 -1.23
N VAL A 588 4.47 23.78 -0.52
CA VAL A 588 3.44 22.93 -1.13
C VAL A 588 2.27 23.79 -1.60
N PHE A 589 1.76 24.67 -0.75
CA PHE A 589 0.64 25.54 -1.12
C PHE A 589 1.10 26.90 -1.63
N ASN A 590 0.58 27.31 -2.78
CA ASN A 590 0.69 28.68 -3.25
C ASN A 590 -0.28 29.61 -2.48
N GLN A 591 -0.16 30.93 -2.70
CA GLN A 591 -1.00 31.94 -2.05
C GLN A 591 -2.50 31.69 -2.23
N SER A 592 -2.94 31.39 -3.46
CA SER A 592 -4.35 31.21 -3.78
C SER A 592 -4.94 30.01 -3.04
N ILE A 593 -4.21 28.87 -3.04
CA ILE A 593 -4.62 27.65 -2.34
C ILE A 593 -4.70 27.91 -0.84
N HIS A 594 -3.65 28.49 -0.26
CA HIS A 594 -3.60 28.82 1.16
C HIS A 594 -4.78 29.72 1.58
N ASP A 595 -5.00 30.83 0.87
CA ASP A 595 -6.03 31.80 1.25
C ASP A 595 -7.44 31.20 1.13
N ARG A 596 -7.67 30.36 0.12
CA ARG A 596 -8.94 29.65 -0.04
C ARG A 596 -9.17 28.63 1.08
N LEU A 597 -8.17 27.81 1.40
CA LEU A 597 -8.27 26.81 2.46
C LEU A 597 -8.46 27.48 3.82
N LEU A 598 -7.67 28.52 4.11
CA LEU A 598 -7.77 29.27 5.37
C LEU A 598 -9.11 29.98 5.48
N HIS A 599 -9.60 30.62 4.42
CA HIS A 599 -10.95 31.21 4.42
C HIS A 599 -12.03 30.16 4.67
N ASN A 600 -11.92 28.96 4.10
CA ASN A 600 -12.86 27.86 4.35
C ASN A 600 -12.78 27.33 5.79
N TRP A 601 -11.60 27.37 6.39
CA TRP A 601 -11.39 26.99 7.78
C TRP A 601 -11.98 28.01 8.76
N THR A 602 -11.73 29.31 8.54
CA THR A 602 -11.98 30.37 9.54
C THR A 602 -13.25 31.19 9.32
N ARG A 603 -13.93 31.11 8.17
CA ARG A 603 -15.17 31.88 7.96
C ARG A 603 -16.26 31.44 8.95
N PRO A 604 -17.25 32.30 9.26
CA PRO A 604 -18.45 31.88 9.96
C PRO A 604 -19.11 30.68 9.27
N ASP A 605 -19.53 29.68 10.06
CA ASP A 605 -20.05 28.40 9.57
C ASP A 605 -19.04 27.63 8.67
N GLY A 606 -17.75 27.97 8.82
CA GLY A 606 -16.63 27.30 8.19
C GLY A 606 -16.27 26.00 8.91
N CYS A 607 -15.24 25.31 8.41
CA CYS A 607 -14.87 24.00 8.93
C CYS A 607 -14.57 24.01 10.45
N ARG A 608 -13.89 25.04 10.97
CA ARG A 608 -13.60 25.11 12.41
C ARG A 608 -14.86 25.19 13.26
N ASP A 609 -15.84 26.00 12.86
CA ASP A 609 -17.11 26.13 13.58
C ASP A 609 -17.92 24.83 13.52
N LEU A 610 -17.87 24.11 12.38
CA LEU A 610 -18.50 22.80 12.22
C LEU A 610 -17.85 21.73 13.11
N VAL A 611 -16.52 21.73 13.24
CA VAL A 611 -15.78 20.84 14.16
C VAL A 611 -16.20 21.12 15.60
N LEU A 612 -16.20 22.38 16.03
CA LEU A 612 -16.62 22.76 17.38
C LEU A 612 -18.08 22.40 17.68
N GLY A 613 -18.98 22.62 16.71
CA GLY A 613 -20.38 22.21 16.82
C GLY A 613 -20.54 20.70 16.93
N CYS A 614 -19.75 19.93 16.18
CA CYS A 614 -19.72 18.47 16.27
C CYS A 614 -19.20 17.98 17.63
N GLN A 615 -18.10 18.56 18.13
CA GLN A 615 -17.57 18.27 19.46
C GLN A 615 -18.58 18.53 20.57
N ALA A 616 -19.32 19.65 20.49
CA ALA A 616 -20.38 19.98 21.44
C ALA A 616 -21.52 18.94 21.40
N ALA A 617 -21.97 18.56 20.20
CA ALA A 617 -23.03 17.57 20.04
C ALA A 617 -22.62 16.17 20.52
N LEU A 618 -21.38 15.74 20.23
CA LEU A 618 -20.84 14.46 20.71
C LEU A 618 -20.78 14.42 22.24
N LYS A 619 -20.37 15.52 22.87
CA LYS A 619 -20.32 15.63 24.33
C LYS A 619 -21.71 15.62 24.98
N GLU A 620 -22.73 16.18 24.33
CA GLU A 620 -24.08 16.28 24.88
C GLU A 620 -24.94 15.03 24.63
N HIS A 621 -24.77 14.38 23.49
CA HIS A 621 -25.69 13.34 23.01
C HIS A 621 -25.04 11.99 22.71
N GLY A 622 -23.72 11.87 22.86
CA GLY A 622 -22.98 10.66 22.52
C GLY A 622 -22.89 10.40 21.01
N PRO A 623 -22.20 9.33 20.59
CA PRO A 623 -21.88 9.04 19.19
C PRO A 623 -23.10 8.65 18.33
N LEU A 624 -24.19 8.14 18.92
CA LEU A 624 -25.35 7.63 18.16
C LEU A 624 -26.33 8.70 17.65
N VAL A 625 -26.30 9.93 18.17
CA VAL A 625 -27.22 11.02 17.79
C VAL A 625 -26.64 11.95 16.72
N ALA A 626 -25.35 11.84 16.40
CA ALA A 626 -24.65 12.72 15.45
C ALA A 626 -24.94 12.43 13.96
N LYS A 627 -25.86 11.52 13.63
CA LYS A 627 -26.13 11.09 12.23
C LYS A 627 -26.66 12.21 11.33
N GLY A 628 -27.31 13.23 11.89
CA GLY A 628 -27.80 14.42 11.15
C GLY A 628 -26.77 15.55 10.98
N VAL A 629 -25.75 15.60 11.85
CA VAL A 629 -24.61 16.55 11.77
C VAL A 629 -23.47 15.99 10.90
N LYS A 630 -23.53 14.68 10.59
CA LYS A 630 -22.56 13.86 9.84
C LYS A 630 -22.05 14.46 8.53
N THR A 631 -22.90 15.02 7.69
CA THR A 631 -22.53 15.38 6.31
C THR A 631 -21.71 16.66 6.25
N ASN A 632 -22.00 17.66 7.10
CA ASN A 632 -21.43 18.99 6.92
C ASN A 632 -19.99 19.10 7.43
N ALA A 633 -19.63 18.52 8.59
CA ALA A 633 -18.29 18.69 9.17
C ALA A 633 -17.23 17.89 8.40
N THR A 634 -17.48 16.61 8.13
CA THR A 634 -16.54 15.73 7.42
C THR A 634 -16.29 16.22 5.99
N GLU A 635 -17.34 16.52 5.20
CA GLU A 635 -17.18 17.01 3.82
C GLU A 635 -16.52 18.42 3.77
N ALA A 636 -16.86 19.33 4.70
CA ALA A 636 -16.27 20.66 4.71
C ALA A 636 -14.81 20.70 5.16
N CYS A 637 -14.38 19.74 5.99
CA CYS A 637 -13.06 19.72 6.62
C CYS A 637 -12.02 18.87 5.89
N TRP A 638 -12.41 17.94 5.00
CA TRP A 638 -11.44 17.13 4.23
C TRP A 638 -10.88 17.82 2.99
N LEU A 639 -11.33 19.04 2.67
CA LEU A 639 -10.88 19.79 1.49
C LEU A 639 -9.37 20.02 1.45
N PHE A 640 -8.70 20.18 2.59
CA PHE A 640 -7.23 20.34 2.61
C PHE A 640 -6.51 19.05 2.20
N ARG A 641 -7.03 17.87 2.58
CA ARG A 641 -6.46 16.56 2.21
C ARG A 641 -6.62 16.32 0.72
N GLU A 642 -7.81 16.59 0.17
CA GLU A 642 -8.04 16.51 -1.27
C GLU A 642 -7.11 17.45 -2.04
N GLU A 643 -6.98 18.70 -1.58
CA GLU A 643 -6.16 19.69 -2.25
C GLU A 643 -4.67 19.33 -2.21
N ARG A 644 -4.19 18.81 -1.08
CA ARG A 644 -2.82 18.29 -0.97
C ARG A 644 -2.57 17.13 -1.92
N SER A 645 -3.48 16.16 -2.00
CA SER A 645 -3.37 15.02 -2.91
C SER A 645 -3.32 15.43 -4.39
N ARG A 646 -4.03 16.51 -4.75
CA ARG A 646 -4.03 17.08 -6.11
C ARG A 646 -2.82 17.96 -6.42
N THR A 647 -2.12 18.46 -5.41
CA THR A 647 -0.99 19.38 -5.59
C THR A 647 0.27 18.61 -6.01
N ALA A 648 0.78 18.91 -7.20
CA ALA A 648 2.05 18.34 -7.69
C ALA A 648 3.21 18.76 -6.77
N GLY A 649 4.05 17.80 -6.36
CA GLY A 649 5.11 18.03 -5.37
C GLY A 649 4.59 18.26 -3.95
N GLY A 650 3.40 17.75 -3.61
CA GLY A 650 2.75 17.93 -2.30
C GLY A 650 3.44 17.29 -1.09
N GLY A 651 4.63 16.70 -1.28
CA GLY A 651 5.39 15.94 -0.29
C GLY A 651 4.65 14.70 0.23
N HIS A 652 5.34 13.79 0.90
CA HIS A 652 4.71 12.67 1.58
C HIS A 652 3.91 13.15 2.80
N TRP A 653 2.82 12.46 3.16
CA TRP A 653 1.94 12.90 4.25
C TRP A 653 2.69 12.97 5.58
N TYR A 654 3.50 11.95 5.85
CA TYR A 654 4.29 11.80 7.07
C TYR A 654 5.66 12.49 7.02
N ASP A 655 6.15 12.85 5.81
CA ASP A 655 7.37 13.65 5.66
C ASP A 655 7.27 14.57 4.41
N ILE A 656 7.18 15.88 4.66
CA ILE A 656 7.09 16.88 3.58
C ILE A 656 8.35 16.95 2.71
N GLY A 657 9.49 16.46 3.19
CA GLY A 657 10.76 16.39 2.48
C GLY A 657 10.87 15.22 1.51
N HIS A 658 10.03 14.21 1.65
CA HIS A 658 10.01 13.02 0.80
C HIS A 658 9.01 13.15 -0.34
N ASP A 659 9.29 12.48 -1.47
CA ASP A 659 8.30 12.35 -2.53
C ASP A 659 7.12 11.51 -2.04
N ARG A 660 5.91 11.81 -2.50
CA ARG A 660 4.71 11.07 -2.09
C ARG A 660 4.74 9.58 -2.48
N ASN A 661 5.55 9.22 -3.47
CA ASN A 661 5.71 7.85 -3.94
C ASN A 661 6.98 7.19 -3.38
N ASP A 662 7.68 7.85 -2.45
CA ASP A 662 8.83 7.25 -1.78
C ASP A 662 8.35 6.11 -0.89
N PRO A 663 8.78 4.85 -1.11
CA PRO A 663 8.36 3.71 -0.31
C PRO A 663 9.12 3.65 1.03
N PHE A 664 9.31 4.79 1.70
CA PHE A 664 10.00 4.88 2.98
C PHE A 664 9.01 4.84 4.16
N PRO A 665 9.26 4.01 5.20
CA PRO A 665 10.34 3.03 5.30
C PRO A 665 10.14 1.86 4.33
N ALA A 666 11.24 1.26 3.91
CA ALA A 666 11.20 0.16 2.96
C ALA A 666 10.37 -1.02 3.52
N PRO A 667 9.51 -1.67 2.71
CA PRO A 667 8.44 -2.58 3.17
C PRO A 667 8.93 -3.96 3.66
N HIS A 668 10.16 -4.06 4.14
CA HIS A 668 10.80 -5.33 4.50
C HIS A 668 10.10 -6.01 5.67
N MET A 669 9.49 -5.26 6.59
CA MET A 669 8.77 -5.82 7.73
C MET A 669 7.63 -6.74 7.31
N TYR A 670 6.94 -6.43 6.21
CA TYR A 670 5.80 -7.22 5.75
C TYR A 670 6.22 -8.59 5.27
N GLY A 671 7.35 -8.70 4.58
CA GLY A 671 7.91 -10.01 4.22
C GLY A 671 8.31 -10.80 5.46
N TYR A 672 9.00 -10.14 6.41
CA TYR A 672 9.45 -10.78 7.65
C TYR A 672 8.31 -11.35 8.50
N LEU A 673 7.22 -10.59 8.63
CA LEU A 673 6.04 -11.02 9.38
C LEU A 673 5.15 -12.02 8.62
N THR A 674 5.50 -12.40 7.39
CA THR A 674 4.85 -13.51 6.65
C THR A 674 5.64 -14.82 6.72
N GLU A 675 6.88 -14.79 7.20
CA GLU A 675 7.70 -16.00 7.31
C GLU A 675 7.16 -16.96 8.39
N GLY A 676 6.95 -18.22 8.02
CA GLY A 676 6.42 -19.24 8.94
C GLY A 676 7.31 -19.45 10.18
N GLU A 677 8.63 -19.32 10.04
CA GLU A 677 9.58 -19.38 11.16
C GLU A 677 9.37 -18.23 12.15
N VAL A 678 9.07 -17.02 11.65
CA VAL A 678 8.80 -15.83 12.47
C VAL A 678 7.45 -15.97 13.18
N LEU A 679 6.39 -16.35 12.46
CA LEU A 679 5.06 -16.57 13.03
C LEU A 679 5.08 -17.66 14.13
N SER A 680 5.79 -18.77 13.89
CA SER A 680 5.98 -19.85 14.87
C SER A 680 6.76 -19.39 16.10
N SER A 681 7.79 -18.56 15.90
CA SER A 681 8.59 -17.98 16.98
C SER A 681 7.74 -17.08 17.89
N LEU A 682 6.89 -16.24 17.29
CA LEU A 682 5.95 -15.38 18.01
C LEU A 682 4.80 -16.16 18.67
N GLY A 683 4.44 -17.32 18.12
CA GLY A 683 3.34 -18.13 18.64
C GLY A 683 1.96 -17.54 18.32
N VAL A 684 1.84 -16.88 17.17
CA VAL A 684 0.61 -16.19 16.74
C VAL A 684 -0.34 -17.11 15.99
N SER A 685 -1.64 -16.89 16.17
CA SER A 685 -2.71 -17.70 15.56
C SER A 685 -3.33 -17.06 14.31
N VAL A 686 -2.86 -15.88 13.92
CA VAL A 686 -3.35 -15.10 12.78
C VAL A 686 -2.15 -14.53 12.00
N ASN A 687 -2.31 -14.30 10.71
CA ASN A 687 -1.37 -13.54 9.90
C ASN A 687 -1.32 -12.08 10.36
N TYR A 688 -0.17 -11.44 10.13
CA TYR A 688 0.01 -10.03 10.43
C TYR A 688 -0.86 -9.14 9.55
N SER A 689 -1.42 -8.10 10.14
CA SER A 689 -2.09 -7.00 9.43
C SER A 689 -1.55 -5.66 9.90
N GLU A 690 -1.13 -4.80 8.98
CA GLU A 690 -0.67 -3.45 9.34
C GLU A 690 -1.77 -2.63 10.03
N SER A 691 -3.01 -2.78 9.53
CA SER A 691 -4.16 -2.05 10.03
C SER A 691 -5.40 -2.94 10.15
N GLY A 692 -6.18 -2.73 11.22
CA GLY A 692 -7.49 -3.32 11.40
C GLY A 692 -8.59 -2.49 10.72
N GLY A 693 -8.98 -2.86 9.51
CA GLY A 693 -10.01 -2.12 8.74
C GLY A 693 -11.35 -1.99 9.48
N ALA A 694 -11.73 -3.00 10.26
CA ALA A 694 -12.93 -2.96 11.11
C ALA A 694 -12.85 -1.88 12.22
N VAL A 695 -11.66 -1.68 12.81
CA VAL A 695 -11.41 -0.63 13.80
C VAL A 695 -11.52 0.74 13.15
N GLY A 696 -10.85 0.95 12.02
CA GLY A 696 -10.90 2.22 11.28
C GLY A 696 -12.33 2.61 10.92
N ARG A 697 -13.15 1.66 10.44
CA ARG A 697 -14.58 1.89 10.17
C ARG A 697 -15.37 2.23 11.43
N GLY A 698 -15.15 1.50 12.53
CA GLY A 698 -15.82 1.76 13.82
C GLY A 698 -15.56 3.18 14.33
N PHE A 699 -14.29 3.58 14.38
CA PHE A 699 -13.88 4.92 14.83
C PHE A 699 -14.37 6.04 13.90
N SER A 700 -14.42 5.78 12.59
CA SER A 700 -15.00 6.72 11.62
C SER A 700 -16.51 6.91 11.83
N GLN A 701 -17.24 5.83 12.14
CA GLN A 701 -18.68 5.86 12.36
C GLN A 701 -19.09 6.59 13.64
N THR A 702 -18.23 6.62 14.66
CA THR A 702 -18.45 7.30 15.94
C THR A 702 -17.90 8.73 15.98
N PHE A 703 -17.22 9.18 14.91
CA PHE A 703 -16.56 10.48 14.82
C PHE A 703 -15.49 10.70 15.90
N ASP A 704 -14.88 9.63 16.40
CA ASP A 704 -13.90 9.70 17.49
C ASP A 704 -12.69 10.56 17.10
N MET A 705 -12.36 10.67 15.81
CA MET A 705 -11.30 11.57 15.31
C MET A 705 -11.62 13.06 15.50
N ILE A 706 -12.90 13.45 15.49
CA ILE A 706 -13.35 14.83 15.71
C ILE A 706 -13.54 15.10 17.21
N LEU A 707 -13.74 14.06 18.02
CA LEU A 707 -13.93 14.16 19.46
C LEU A 707 -12.81 15.03 20.08
N GLY A 708 -13.24 16.06 20.82
CA GLY A 708 -12.37 16.90 21.63
C GLY A 708 -12.30 16.39 23.07
N GLY A 709 -11.67 17.13 23.98
CA GLY A 709 -11.57 16.71 25.40
C GLY A 709 -10.22 16.09 25.78
N PHE A 710 -9.37 15.77 24.80
CA PHE A 710 -8.07 15.14 25.06
C PHE A 710 -7.05 16.14 25.63
N GLY A 711 -7.15 17.42 25.28
CA GLY A 711 -6.37 18.48 25.94
C GLY A 711 -6.73 18.63 27.43
N GLU A 712 -8.02 18.54 27.77
CA GLU A 712 -8.50 18.53 29.16
C GLU A 712 -8.07 17.24 29.88
N SER A 713 -8.01 16.12 29.16
CA SER A 713 -7.49 14.85 29.70
C SER A 713 -6.01 14.97 30.07
N ILE A 714 -5.20 15.61 29.22
CA ILE A 714 -3.80 15.95 29.52
C ILE A 714 -3.71 16.86 30.75
N GLY A 715 -4.55 17.90 30.82
CA GLY A 715 -4.60 18.80 31.97
C GLY A 715 -4.92 18.07 33.29
N TYR A 716 -5.95 17.21 33.27
CA TYR A 716 -6.33 16.38 34.41
C TYR A 716 -5.22 15.44 34.88
N LEU A 717 -4.44 14.88 33.93
CA LEU A 717 -3.30 14.02 34.25
C LEU A 717 -2.14 14.81 34.88
N LEU A 718 -1.84 16.01 34.37
CA LEU A 718 -0.86 16.92 34.95
C LEU A 718 -1.25 17.32 36.37
N ASP A 719 -2.52 17.66 36.60
CA ASP A 719 -3.06 18.00 37.93
C ASP A 719 -2.95 16.84 38.93
N ASN A 720 -2.89 15.60 38.43
CA ASN A 720 -2.70 14.38 39.22
C ASN A 720 -1.24 13.89 39.28
N GLY A 721 -0.28 14.69 38.82
CA GLY A 721 1.16 14.41 38.96
C GLY A 721 1.75 13.50 37.89
N VAL A 722 1.01 13.17 36.83
CA VAL A 722 1.53 12.46 35.66
C VAL A 722 2.33 13.43 34.80
N LYS A 723 3.57 13.07 34.46
CA LYS A 723 4.43 13.88 33.57
C LYS A 723 3.92 13.77 32.14
N VAL A 724 4.00 14.85 31.37
CA VAL A 724 3.58 14.84 29.97
C VAL A 724 4.73 15.29 29.08
N HIS A 725 4.98 14.53 28.01
CA HIS A 725 5.95 14.86 26.97
C HIS A 725 5.26 14.83 25.60
N MET A 726 5.34 15.92 24.86
CA MET A 726 4.82 16.02 23.49
C MET A 726 6.00 16.28 22.56
N MET A 727 6.19 15.43 21.55
CA MET A 727 7.31 15.49 20.62
C MET A 727 6.87 15.49 19.16
#